data_AF-A0A9N8YP68-F1
#
_entry.id   AF-A0A9N8YP68-F1
#
_cell.length_a   1.000
_cell.length_b   1.000
_cell.length_c   1.000
_cell.angle_alpha   90.00
_cell.angle_beta   90.00
_cell.angle_gamma   90.00
#
_symmetry.space_group_name_H-M   'P 1'
#
loop_
_entity.id
_entity.type
_entity.pdbx_description
1 polymer ?
#
loop_
_entity_poly.entity_id
_entity_poly.type
_entity_poly.pdbx_seq_one_letter_code
_entity_poly.pdbx_strand_id
1 'polypeptide(L)'
;MPLVIRSRTLIILIVVITFLYVFWPREHRQQQCPPIRVENELNSELGPLIDAVRSTIITDNKGNQKVYLNAKGYITFLSVLRKQHHTMVHKLVKSAEWALGNNSVYSVTLKPQLPPSGDPHDYMSLGRYYWPDPTKPDGLPYIRKDGYPNPEFFSINDYLYLRKMFREVQNLGFAYFFTYEEKYVEKAMARLKEWFLDEKTKMNPNLNYAGYRKGEAFGWKAGVLDFHQVFRILQVIPLLRNSHLWDPEIEIGLKTWMTEYYSWLTTSTIGRAEGKSVNNHGTFYDVQALFLLDYLNRYDEAKTFVLQALQNRINDGILPTGQQHYETDRPTSWFYSVFNLQGLFLLAERADHYGVDGWHYEGPSGQSIKKAVDFLLPYALNDGKGWPVKNIKGFEMNDYVKLLELSYIIYGDDKYLEAIEELRPKTKAEQAVGSKMAHWEDNYLCNIALLSNRLLWTCLNKKMFILTVLRDTIHIQPYDFHKPKYEALTDEINRIYANKVIQEIGLCICLFDILSASEEVVHYGNGASYANVTFRLVVFRPFIGEILEGTVSSNTAEGVKVTLGYFDDILIPTNQDDKWKFDHETQVWVRLWDNIIPEEEWESVEDKYLYMYMDKDLPIRFRVIDEKFTDVGTKGPPPKRTGMKTSSSSTILSNKLIIPFNNTKQVPYELIGSIAERGLGATVWNWS
;
A
#
# COMPACT_ATOMS: atom_id res chain seq x y z
N MET A 1 57.23 -30.11 27.36
CA MET A 1 56.69 -28.73 27.43
C MET A 1 55.76 -28.52 26.25
N PRO A 2 54.45 -28.78 26.37
CA PRO A 2 53.51 -28.57 25.28
C PRO A 2 53.03 -27.12 25.27
N LEU A 3 52.98 -26.55 24.07
CA LEU A 3 52.44 -25.25 23.76
C LEU A 3 51.00 -25.09 24.28
N VAL A 4 50.89 -24.48 25.45
CA VAL A 4 49.73 -23.69 25.85
C VAL A 4 49.77 -22.43 24.97
N ILE A 5 48.99 -22.40 23.87
CA ILE A 5 48.40 -21.23 23.16
C ILE A 5 47.78 -21.79 21.88
N ARG A 6 46.62 -22.47 22.00
CA ARG A 6 45.66 -22.69 20.89
C ARG A 6 44.26 -23.09 21.37
N SER A 7 43.94 -22.78 22.63
CA SER A 7 42.66 -23.12 23.25
C SER A 7 41.71 -21.91 23.33
N ARG A 8 42.23 -20.68 23.50
CA ARG A 8 41.36 -19.49 23.63
C ARG A 8 40.62 -19.13 22.35
N THR A 9 41.25 -19.20 21.18
CA THR A 9 40.57 -18.84 19.92
C THR A 9 39.50 -19.86 19.53
N LEU A 10 39.73 -21.15 19.81
CA LEU A 10 38.76 -22.20 19.52
C LEU A 10 37.59 -22.17 20.52
N ILE A 11 37.85 -21.89 21.80
CA ILE A 11 36.80 -21.71 22.81
C ILE A 11 36.00 -20.42 22.53
N ILE A 12 36.63 -19.32 22.11
CA ILE A 12 35.91 -18.10 21.70
C ILE A 12 35.07 -18.36 20.46
N LEU A 13 35.56 -19.12 19.47
CA LEU A 13 34.77 -19.45 18.28
C LEU A 13 33.56 -20.34 18.64
N ILE A 14 33.75 -21.34 19.51
CA ILE A 14 32.66 -22.23 19.96
C ILE A 14 31.67 -21.48 20.84
N VAL A 15 32.12 -20.60 21.74
CA VAL A 15 31.24 -19.77 22.58
C VAL A 15 30.48 -18.75 21.74
N VAL A 16 31.10 -18.10 20.75
CA VAL A 16 30.41 -17.17 19.83
C VAL A 16 29.41 -17.91 18.95
N ILE A 17 29.75 -19.08 18.40
CA ILE A 17 28.81 -19.90 17.61
C ILE A 17 27.65 -20.40 18.48
N THR A 18 27.92 -20.83 19.71
CA THR A 18 26.89 -21.29 20.65
C THR A 18 26.02 -20.13 21.15
N PHE A 19 26.60 -18.95 21.37
CA PHE A 19 25.86 -17.73 21.75
C PHE A 19 24.99 -17.22 20.60
N LEU A 20 25.48 -17.30 19.35
CA LEU A 20 24.67 -17.02 18.15
C LEU A 20 23.59 -18.09 17.89
N TYR A 21 23.77 -19.34 18.32
CA TYR A 21 22.73 -20.37 18.19
C TYR A 21 21.68 -20.36 19.31
N VAL A 22 22.07 -19.94 20.52
CA VAL A 22 21.22 -19.96 21.72
C VAL A 22 20.54 -18.60 21.99
N PHE A 23 21.19 -17.48 21.63
CA PHE A 23 20.71 -16.12 21.94
C PHE A 23 20.42 -15.24 20.71
N TRP A 24 20.59 -15.75 19.49
CA TRP A 24 20.00 -15.09 18.32
C TRP A 24 18.50 -15.38 18.30
N PRO A 25 17.62 -14.37 18.31
CA PRO A 25 16.19 -14.61 18.27
C PRO A 25 15.85 -15.36 16.98
N ARG A 26 15.35 -16.60 17.11
CA ARG A 26 14.65 -17.34 16.06
C ARG A 26 13.27 -16.74 15.78
N GLU A 27 13.19 -15.43 15.70
CA GLU A 27 11.97 -14.66 15.41
C GLU A 27 12.15 -13.81 14.15
N HIS A 28 12.57 -14.48 13.07
CA HIS A 28 12.13 -14.14 11.73
C HIS A 28 11.58 -15.40 11.04
N ARG A 29 10.68 -16.11 11.74
CA ARG A 29 9.63 -16.82 11.00
C ARG A 29 8.63 -15.76 10.59
N GLN A 30 8.74 -15.33 9.33
CA GLN A 30 7.69 -14.56 8.66
C GLN A 30 6.34 -15.19 9.04
N GLN A 31 5.40 -14.38 9.53
CA GLN A 31 4.00 -14.78 9.60
C GLN A 31 3.57 -15.16 8.17
N GLN A 32 3.56 -16.46 7.87
CA GLN A 32 3.02 -16.98 6.62
C GLN A 32 1.53 -16.63 6.61
N CYS A 33 1.11 -15.81 5.64
CA CYS A 33 -0.30 -15.64 5.37
C CYS A 33 -0.84 -16.98 4.82
N PRO A 34 -2.04 -17.41 5.22
CA PRO A 34 -2.67 -18.55 4.56
C PRO A 34 -2.90 -18.23 3.07
N PRO A 35 -2.82 -19.23 2.18
CA PRO A 35 -3.09 -19.06 0.76
C PRO A 35 -4.55 -18.65 0.51
N ILE A 36 -4.76 -17.63 -0.31
CA ILE A 36 -6.10 -17.24 -0.77
C ILE A 36 -6.55 -18.26 -1.83
N ARG A 37 -7.59 -19.04 -1.54
CA ARG A 37 -8.26 -19.88 -2.56
C ARG A 37 -9.23 -19.03 -3.36
N VAL A 38 -9.04 -18.96 -4.67
CA VAL A 38 -9.91 -18.22 -5.61
C VAL A 38 -10.93 -19.20 -6.17
N GLU A 39 -12.19 -19.13 -5.73
CA GLU A 39 -13.31 -19.87 -6.33
C GLU A 39 -14.03 -19.02 -7.40
N ASN A 40 -14.70 -19.69 -8.34
CA ASN A 40 -15.12 -19.17 -9.65
C ASN A 40 -15.97 -17.88 -9.66
N GLU A 41 -15.63 -17.02 -10.64
CA GLU A 41 -16.38 -15.92 -11.27
C GLU A 41 -17.51 -15.23 -10.48
N LEU A 42 -17.16 -14.12 -9.83
CA LEU A 42 -18.11 -13.04 -9.52
C LEU A 42 -18.31 -12.17 -10.76
N ASN A 43 -19.54 -12.14 -11.28
CA ASN A 43 -19.97 -11.40 -12.47
C ASN A 43 -19.39 -9.97 -12.55
N SER A 44 -18.86 -9.66 -13.72
CA SER A 44 -18.02 -8.52 -14.06
C SER A 44 -18.82 -7.27 -14.44
N GLU A 45 -19.40 -6.57 -13.47
CA GLU A 45 -19.82 -5.18 -13.66
C GLU A 45 -19.33 -4.32 -12.49
N LEU A 46 -18.29 -3.52 -12.72
CA LEU A 46 -17.77 -2.55 -11.75
C LEU A 46 -17.28 -1.27 -12.44
N GLY A 47 -18.20 -0.32 -12.61
CA GLY A 47 -17.92 1.12 -12.66
C GLY A 47 -17.55 1.68 -11.27
N PRO A 48 -17.12 2.95 -11.16
CA PRO A 48 -16.62 3.52 -9.91
C PRO A 48 -17.76 3.64 -8.89
N LEU A 49 -17.67 2.88 -7.80
CA LEU A 49 -18.63 2.92 -6.72
C LEU A 49 -18.14 3.90 -5.65
N ILE A 50 -18.11 5.18 -6.01
CA ILE A 50 -17.89 6.25 -5.05
C ILE A 50 -19.22 6.69 -4.40
N ASP A 51 -20.36 6.37 -5.03
CA ASP A 51 -21.69 6.58 -4.44
C ASP A 51 -22.08 5.60 -3.31
N ALA A 52 -21.22 4.65 -2.92
CA ALA A 52 -21.55 3.66 -1.88
C ALA A 52 -21.43 4.18 -0.44
N VAL A 53 -20.81 5.34 -0.25
CA VAL A 53 -20.86 6.03 1.04
C VAL A 53 -22.14 6.89 1.06
N ARG A 54 -23.31 6.25 0.92
CA ARG A 54 -24.58 6.95 1.12
C ARG A 54 -24.68 7.33 2.59
N SER A 55 -24.58 8.62 2.83
CA SER A 55 -24.94 9.20 4.10
C SER A 55 -26.46 9.19 4.25
N THR A 56 -26.94 8.80 5.42
CA THR A 56 -28.37 8.92 5.74
C THR A 56 -28.58 10.24 6.45
N ILE A 57 -29.47 11.07 5.92
CA ILE A 57 -29.92 12.27 6.61
C ILE A 57 -31.00 11.87 7.60
N ILE A 58 -30.66 11.88 8.89
CA ILE A 58 -31.61 11.66 9.98
C ILE A 58 -31.98 13.02 10.55
N THR A 59 -33.27 13.30 10.60
CA THR A 59 -33.75 14.53 11.25
C THR A 59 -33.95 14.24 12.73
N ASP A 60 -33.25 14.96 13.60
CA ASP A 60 -33.38 14.77 15.04
C ASP A 60 -34.72 15.30 15.57
N ASN A 61 -35.00 15.03 16.85
CA ASN A 61 -36.26 15.35 17.51
C ASN A 61 -36.56 16.87 17.57
N LYS A 62 -35.60 17.72 17.18
CA LYS A 62 -35.73 19.18 17.10
C LYS A 62 -35.88 19.68 15.66
N GLY A 63 -35.96 18.80 14.67
CA GLY A 63 -36.14 19.14 13.26
C GLY A 63 -34.84 19.35 12.47
N ASN A 64 -33.67 19.05 13.04
CA ASN A 64 -32.39 19.30 12.38
C ASN A 64 -31.92 18.08 11.59
N GLN A 65 -31.56 18.28 10.32
CA GLN A 65 -31.00 17.24 9.46
C GLN A 65 -29.53 16.95 9.83
N LYS A 66 -29.20 15.69 10.13
CA LYS A 66 -27.84 15.22 10.42
C LYS A 66 -27.43 14.10 9.47
N VAL A 67 -26.22 14.21 8.94
CA VAL A 67 -25.66 13.32 7.91
C VAL A 67 -24.83 12.23 8.61
N TYR A 68 -25.28 10.97 8.58
CA TYR A 68 -24.57 9.84 9.18
C TYR A 68 -23.94 8.94 8.11
N LEU A 69 -22.68 8.55 8.29
CA LEU A 69 -22.09 7.43 7.55
C LEU A 69 -22.77 6.14 8.00
N ASN A 70 -23.59 5.56 7.14
CA ASN A 70 -24.28 4.31 7.42
C ASN A 70 -23.24 3.21 7.71
N ALA A 71 -23.38 2.45 8.80
CA ALA A 71 -22.55 1.25 9.06
C ALA A 71 -22.54 0.28 7.86
N LYS A 72 -23.66 0.20 7.13
CA LYS A 72 -23.78 -0.49 5.85
C LYS A 72 -22.91 0.13 4.75
N GLY A 73 -22.70 1.45 4.75
CA GLY A 73 -21.81 2.16 3.81
C GLY A 73 -20.32 1.90 4.06
N TYR A 74 -19.90 1.84 5.32
CA TYR A 74 -18.52 1.44 5.67
C TYR A 74 -18.28 -0.06 5.44
N ILE A 75 -19.24 -0.92 5.79
CA ILE A 75 -19.22 -2.35 5.42
C ILE A 75 -19.22 -2.51 3.90
N THR A 76 -19.99 -1.69 3.16
CA THR A 76 -19.97 -1.68 1.69
C THR A 76 -18.59 -1.26 1.19
N PHE A 77 -17.98 -0.22 1.75
CA PHE A 77 -16.62 0.22 1.40
C PHE A 77 -15.57 -0.90 1.62
N LEU A 78 -15.56 -1.54 2.79
CA LEU A 78 -14.67 -2.68 3.05
C LEU A 78 -14.99 -3.88 2.17
N SER A 79 -16.27 -4.17 1.91
CA SER A 79 -16.68 -5.24 0.99
C SER A 79 -16.27 -4.95 -0.45
N VAL A 80 -16.29 -3.68 -0.86
CA VAL A 80 -15.87 -3.21 -2.19
C VAL A 80 -14.35 -3.30 -2.29
N LEU A 81 -13.60 -2.86 -1.28
CA LEU A 81 -12.15 -3.03 -1.23
C LEU A 81 -11.76 -4.51 -1.27
N ARG A 82 -12.43 -5.37 -0.50
CA ARG A 82 -12.22 -6.83 -0.55
C ARG A 82 -12.58 -7.41 -1.92
N LYS A 83 -13.69 -7.00 -2.51
CA LYS A 83 -14.11 -7.44 -3.85
C LYS A 83 -13.13 -6.96 -4.92
N GLN A 84 -12.63 -5.73 -4.82
CA GLN A 84 -11.61 -5.17 -5.71
C GLN A 84 -10.29 -5.90 -5.56
N HIS A 85 -9.84 -6.16 -4.34
CA HIS A 85 -8.64 -6.95 -4.04
C HIS A 85 -8.79 -8.38 -4.59
N HIS A 86 -9.91 -9.06 -4.31
CA HIS A 86 -10.19 -10.39 -4.84
C HIS A 86 -10.22 -10.41 -6.36
N THR A 87 -10.87 -9.42 -6.99
CA THR A 87 -10.90 -9.26 -8.45
C THR A 87 -9.50 -9.04 -9.02
N MET A 88 -8.66 -8.25 -8.35
CA MET A 88 -7.29 -7.98 -8.77
C MET A 88 -6.41 -9.23 -8.65
N VAL A 89 -6.50 -9.95 -7.53
CA VAL A 89 -5.79 -11.22 -7.34
C VAL A 89 -6.27 -12.26 -8.35
N HIS A 90 -7.58 -12.39 -8.59
CA HIS A 90 -8.13 -13.28 -9.61
C HIS A 90 -7.58 -12.97 -11.01
N LYS A 91 -7.51 -11.70 -11.39
CA LYS A 91 -6.93 -11.24 -12.67
C LYS A 91 -5.44 -11.55 -12.77
N LEU A 92 -4.69 -11.28 -11.71
CA LEU A 92 -3.28 -11.61 -11.60
C LEU A 92 -3.06 -13.13 -11.76
N VAL A 93 -3.84 -13.95 -11.05
CA VAL A 93 -3.81 -15.41 -11.15
C VAL A 93 -4.13 -15.85 -12.58
N LYS A 94 -5.17 -15.32 -13.22
CA LYS A 94 -5.47 -15.62 -14.63
C LYS A 94 -4.31 -15.28 -15.57
N SER A 95 -3.64 -14.15 -15.35
CA SER A 95 -2.44 -13.76 -16.08
C SER A 95 -1.25 -14.71 -15.81
N ALA A 96 -1.10 -15.20 -14.58
CA ALA A 96 -0.06 -16.15 -14.21
C ALA A 96 -0.36 -17.57 -14.76
N GLU A 97 -1.62 -18.00 -14.77
CA GLU A 97 -2.07 -19.25 -15.42
C GLU A 97 -1.84 -19.20 -16.94
N TRP A 98 -2.10 -18.05 -17.57
CA TRP A 98 -1.74 -17.85 -18.97
C TRP A 98 -0.22 -17.96 -19.17
N ALA A 99 0.58 -17.35 -18.28
CA ALA A 99 2.04 -17.45 -18.33
C ALA A 99 2.53 -18.90 -18.14
N LEU A 100 1.89 -19.67 -17.24
CA LEU A 100 2.18 -21.09 -17.04
C LEU A 100 1.98 -21.91 -18.32
N GLY A 101 0.80 -21.75 -18.95
CA GLY A 101 0.46 -22.45 -20.19
C GLY A 101 1.23 -21.97 -21.42
N ASN A 102 1.90 -20.81 -21.35
CA ASN A 102 2.66 -20.28 -22.47
C ASN A 102 4.01 -21.02 -22.63
N ASN A 103 4.12 -21.83 -23.68
CA ASN A 103 5.34 -22.59 -24.01
C ASN A 103 6.24 -21.90 -25.05
N SER A 104 6.00 -20.63 -25.37
CA SER A 104 6.90 -19.85 -26.22
C SER A 104 8.27 -19.73 -25.55
N VAL A 105 9.35 -19.73 -26.33
CA VAL A 105 10.71 -19.42 -25.85
C VAL A 105 10.96 -17.92 -26.02
N TYR A 106 11.43 -17.26 -24.97
CA TYR A 106 11.89 -15.87 -25.01
C TYR A 106 13.40 -15.84 -24.94
N SER A 107 14.05 -15.57 -26.07
CA SER A 107 15.50 -15.47 -26.13
C SER A 107 15.92 -14.46 -27.18
N VAL A 108 17.02 -13.77 -26.89
CA VAL A 108 17.70 -12.89 -27.85
C VAL A 108 18.27 -13.67 -29.03
N THR A 109 18.53 -14.97 -28.90
CA THR A 109 19.11 -15.78 -29.97
C THR A 109 18.12 -16.11 -31.11
N LEU A 110 16.83 -15.80 -30.91
CA LEU A 110 15.75 -16.08 -31.87
C LEU A 110 15.54 -14.96 -32.91
N LYS A 111 16.26 -13.84 -32.80
CA LYS A 111 16.12 -12.74 -33.76
C LYS A 111 16.59 -13.18 -35.16
N PRO A 112 15.87 -12.76 -36.21
CA PRO A 112 16.22 -13.16 -37.58
C PRO A 112 17.47 -12.44 -38.10
N GLN A 113 17.78 -11.27 -37.55
CA GLN A 113 18.92 -10.45 -37.93
C GLN A 113 19.91 -10.39 -36.76
N LEU A 114 21.17 -10.73 -37.02
CA LEU A 114 22.24 -10.58 -36.05
C LEU A 114 22.68 -9.11 -35.90
N PRO A 115 23.12 -8.70 -34.70
CA PRO A 115 23.76 -7.41 -34.50
C PRO A 115 25.11 -7.36 -35.24
N PRO A 116 25.68 -6.17 -35.46
CA PRO A 116 27.00 -6.01 -36.09
C PRO A 116 28.15 -6.81 -35.45
N SER A 117 28.06 -7.23 -34.18
CA SER A 117 29.03 -8.15 -33.57
C SER A 117 29.05 -9.54 -34.20
N GLY A 118 27.96 -9.95 -34.85
CA GLY A 118 27.75 -11.33 -35.29
C GLY A 118 27.38 -12.30 -34.16
N ASP A 119 27.28 -11.84 -32.91
CA ASP A 119 26.92 -12.67 -31.76
C ASP A 119 25.38 -12.72 -31.56
N PRO A 120 24.73 -13.90 -31.65
CA PRO A 120 23.30 -14.02 -31.39
C PRO A 120 22.89 -13.70 -29.94
N HIS A 121 23.81 -13.76 -28.97
CA HIS A 121 23.56 -13.46 -27.56
C HIS A 121 23.53 -11.96 -27.26
N ASP A 122 24.02 -11.11 -28.16
CA ASP A 122 23.94 -9.67 -28.00
C ASP A 122 22.51 -9.17 -28.25
N TYR A 123 21.94 -8.47 -27.28
CA TYR A 123 20.62 -7.87 -27.42
C TYR A 123 20.61 -6.80 -28.51
N MET A 124 19.62 -6.88 -29.40
CA MET A 124 19.44 -5.90 -30.47
C MET A 124 18.00 -5.36 -30.48
N SER A 125 17.86 -4.06 -30.68
CA SER A 125 16.59 -3.42 -31.01
C SER A 125 16.86 -2.27 -31.97
N LEU A 126 15.87 -1.83 -32.74
CA LEU A 126 16.04 -0.68 -33.62
C LEU A 126 15.66 0.63 -32.94
N GLY A 127 16.19 1.75 -33.42
CA GLY A 127 15.74 3.07 -32.98
C GLY A 127 14.29 3.32 -33.40
N ARG A 128 13.35 3.39 -32.45
CA ARG A 128 11.90 3.52 -32.70
C ARG A 128 11.50 4.59 -33.72
N TYR A 129 12.19 5.73 -33.72
CA TYR A 129 11.87 6.89 -34.56
C TYR A 129 12.86 7.09 -35.71
N TYR A 130 13.65 6.08 -36.07
CA TYR A 130 14.64 6.16 -37.13
C TYR A 130 14.12 5.46 -38.39
N TRP A 131 14.17 6.18 -39.51
CA TRP A 131 13.62 5.78 -40.81
C TRP A 131 14.71 5.81 -41.87
N PRO A 132 14.57 5.03 -42.96
CA PRO A 132 15.42 5.19 -44.13
C PRO A 132 15.45 6.63 -44.63
N ASP A 133 16.64 7.14 -44.99
CA ASP A 133 16.81 8.45 -45.59
C ASP A 133 16.40 8.43 -47.07
N PRO A 134 15.28 9.06 -47.46
CA PRO A 134 14.82 9.04 -48.85
C PRO A 134 15.77 9.77 -49.81
N THR A 135 16.74 10.53 -49.31
CA THR A 135 17.75 11.24 -50.12
C THR A 135 18.96 10.35 -50.48
N LYS A 136 19.00 9.12 -49.97
CA LYS A 136 20.12 8.17 -50.15
C LYS A 136 19.65 6.93 -50.93
N PRO A 137 20.44 6.43 -51.91
CA PRO A 137 20.03 5.27 -52.72
C PRO A 137 19.74 3.99 -51.92
N ASP A 138 20.42 3.80 -50.80
CA ASP A 138 20.29 2.67 -49.89
C ASP A 138 19.49 3.00 -48.61
N GLY A 139 19.03 4.24 -48.48
CA GLY A 139 18.31 4.71 -47.30
C GLY A 139 19.17 4.88 -46.04
N LEU A 140 20.50 4.82 -46.12
CA LEU A 140 21.41 4.86 -44.98
C LEU A 140 22.26 6.15 -44.92
N PRO A 141 22.65 6.61 -43.71
CA PRO A 141 22.19 6.14 -42.41
C PRO A 141 20.75 6.57 -42.13
N TYR A 142 20.05 5.85 -41.25
CA TYR A 142 18.69 6.21 -40.89
C TYR A 142 18.60 7.61 -40.24
N ILE A 143 17.53 8.34 -40.54
CA ILE A 143 17.24 9.69 -40.03
C ILE A 143 16.10 9.67 -39.00
N ARG A 144 16.15 10.59 -38.04
CA ARG A 144 15.18 10.69 -36.94
C ARG A 144 13.90 11.42 -37.37
N LYS A 145 12.73 10.81 -37.13
CA LYS A 145 11.40 11.41 -37.25
C LYS A 145 10.64 11.28 -35.93
N ASP A 146 10.89 12.19 -34.98
CA ASP A 146 10.36 12.10 -33.61
C ASP A 146 8.83 12.04 -33.57
N GLY A 147 8.28 11.17 -32.72
CA GLY A 147 6.84 10.95 -32.59
C GLY A 147 6.21 10.02 -33.64
N TYR A 148 6.95 9.66 -34.70
CA TYR A 148 6.51 8.78 -35.78
C TYR A 148 7.26 7.43 -35.75
N PRO A 149 6.69 6.39 -35.12
CA PRO A 149 7.35 5.09 -35.00
C PRO A 149 7.54 4.43 -36.37
N ASN A 150 8.76 3.97 -36.66
CA ASN A 150 9.03 3.11 -37.81
C ASN A 150 8.50 1.68 -37.50
N PRO A 151 7.56 1.11 -38.26
CA PRO A 151 7.05 -0.25 -38.03
C PRO A 151 8.13 -1.33 -38.05
N GLU A 152 9.22 -1.10 -38.79
CA GLU A 152 10.39 -1.98 -38.83
C GLU A 152 11.00 -2.20 -37.44
N PHE A 153 10.77 -1.29 -36.49
CA PHE A 153 11.14 -1.47 -35.09
C PHE A 153 10.77 -2.85 -34.54
N PHE A 154 9.61 -3.39 -34.93
CA PHE A 154 9.12 -4.69 -34.48
C PHE A 154 9.65 -5.89 -35.28
N SER A 155 10.54 -5.67 -36.25
CA SER A 155 11.22 -6.76 -36.98
C SER A 155 12.27 -7.49 -36.13
N ILE A 156 12.76 -6.86 -35.06
CA ILE A 156 13.66 -7.47 -34.09
C ILE A 156 12.88 -7.81 -32.82
N ASN A 157 12.79 -9.10 -32.51
CA ASN A 157 11.90 -9.59 -31.46
C ASN A 157 12.43 -9.39 -30.03
N ASP A 158 13.73 -9.14 -29.83
CA ASP A 158 14.32 -9.03 -28.48
C ASP A 158 13.59 -7.98 -27.62
N TYR A 159 13.20 -6.84 -28.20
CA TYR A 159 12.41 -5.81 -27.52
C TYR A 159 11.07 -6.31 -26.97
N LEU A 160 10.37 -7.13 -27.77
CA LEU A 160 9.06 -7.68 -27.41
C LEU A 160 9.22 -8.84 -26.44
N TYR A 161 10.18 -9.73 -26.67
CA TYR A 161 10.43 -10.90 -25.82
C TYR A 161 10.91 -10.49 -24.43
N LEU A 162 11.81 -9.50 -24.33
CA LEU A 162 12.25 -8.95 -23.04
C LEU A 162 11.06 -8.48 -22.18
N ARG A 163 10.15 -7.70 -22.78
CA ARG A 163 8.96 -7.17 -22.07
C ARG A 163 7.97 -8.25 -21.68
N LYS A 164 7.74 -9.22 -22.58
CA LYS A 164 6.89 -10.37 -22.26
C LYS A 164 7.47 -11.17 -21.10
N MET A 165 8.78 -11.43 -21.13
CA MET A 165 9.49 -12.13 -20.06
C MET A 165 9.41 -11.38 -18.74
N PHE A 166 9.73 -10.09 -18.70
CA PHE A 166 9.63 -9.28 -17.47
C PHE A 166 8.22 -9.29 -16.87
N ARG A 167 7.19 -9.14 -17.71
CA ARG A 167 5.79 -9.16 -17.28
C ARG A 167 5.35 -10.54 -16.79
N GLU A 168 5.73 -11.61 -17.49
CA GLU A 168 5.40 -12.98 -17.07
C GLU A 168 6.05 -13.31 -15.73
N VAL A 169 7.35 -13.06 -15.56
CA VAL A 169 8.04 -13.31 -14.29
C VAL A 169 7.42 -12.49 -13.15
N GLN A 170 7.06 -11.23 -13.40
CA GLN A 170 6.34 -10.41 -12.41
C GLN A 170 4.99 -11.02 -12.03
N ASN A 171 4.17 -11.41 -13.00
CA ASN A 171 2.86 -11.99 -12.76
C ASN A 171 2.97 -13.31 -11.99
N LEU A 172 3.91 -14.18 -12.38
CA LEU A 172 4.20 -15.44 -11.70
C LEU A 172 4.67 -15.20 -10.26
N GLY A 173 5.59 -14.26 -10.05
CA GLY A 173 6.11 -13.95 -8.73
C GLY A 173 5.08 -13.36 -7.77
N PHE A 174 4.21 -12.46 -8.24
CA PHE A 174 3.09 -11.98 -7.43
C PHE A 174 2.02 -13.04 -7.23
N ALA A 175 1.71 -13.85 -8.24
CA ALA A 175 0.76 -14.96 -8.07
C ALA A 175 1.27 -15.93 -7.00
N TYR A 176 2.55 -16.29 -7.03
CA TYR A 176 3.19 -17.06 -5.96
C TYR A 176 3.03 -16.38 -4.60
N PHE A 177 3.33 -15.08 -4.50
CA PHE A 177 3.20 -14.35 -3.23
C PHE A 177 1.78 -14.39 -2.63
N PHE A 178 0.73 -14.29 -3.46
CA PHE A 178 -0.66 -14.27 -2.99
C PHE A 178 -1.29 -15.65 -2.80
N THR A 179 -0.84 -16.66 -3.55
CA THR A 179 -1.46 -17.99 -3.59
C THR A 179 -0.61 -19.09 -2.94
N TYR A 180 0.70 -18.85 -2.79
CA TYR A 180 1.72 -19.83 -2.41
C TYR A 180 1.75 -21.09 -3.31
N GLU A 181 1.23 -21.00 -4.54
CA GLU A 181 1.28 -22.12 -5.47
C GLU A 181 2.64 -22.22 -6.17
N GLU A 182 3.34 -23.32 -5.89
CA GLU A 182 4.75 -23.54 -6.26
C GLU A 182 4.97 -23.66 -7.78
N LYS A 183 3.95 -24.05 -8.54
CA LYS A 183 3.98 -24.11 -10.02
C LYS A 183 4.41 -22.77 -10.65
N TYR A 184 4.06 -21.64 -10.03
CA TYR A 184 4.45 -20.32 -10.53
C TYR A 184 5.96 -20.10 -10.40
N VAL A 185 6.58 -20.64 -9.35
CA VAL A 185 8.01 -20.52 -9.09
C VAL A 185 8.80 -21.31 -10.12
N GLU A 186 8.40 -22.56 -10.40
CA GLU A 186 9.04 -23.40 -11.43
C GLU A 186 9.06 -22.69 -12.80
N LYS A 187 7.93 -22.10 -13.19
CA LYS A 187 7.84 -21.38 -14.47
C LYS A 187 8.65 -20.09 -14.47
N ALA A 188 8.64 -19.33 -13.37
CA ALA A 188 9.44 -18.11 -13.26
C ALA A 188 10.94 -18.43 -13.35
N MET A 189 11.39 -19.49 -12.67
CA MET A 189 12.76 -19.99 -12.77
C MET A 189 13.13 -20.41 -14.19
N ALA A 190 12.23 -21.09 -14.91
CA ALA A 190 12.45 -21.45 -16.32
C ALA A 190 12.63 -20.22 -17.21
N ARG A 191 11.81 -19.17 -17.04
CA ARG A 191 11.92 -17.90 -17.77
C ARG A 191 13.23 -17.16 -17.47
N LEU A 192 13.63 -17.12 -16.21
CA LEU A 192 14.88 -16.51 -15.78
C LEU A 192 16.09 -17.26 -16.34
N LYS A 193 16.08 -18.60 -16.28
CA LYS A 193 17.12 -19.45 -16.89
C LYS A 193 17.23 -19.20 -18.38
N GLU A 194 16.11 -19.25 -19.10
CA GLU A 194 16.05 -19.08 -20.57
C GLU A 194 16.64 -17.73 -21.02
N TRP A 195 16.31 -16.63 -20.34
CA TRP A 195 16.78 -15.31 -20.76
C TRP A 195 18.20 -14.99 -20.29
N PHE A 196 18.60 -15.42 -19.10
CA PHE A 196 19.84 -14.93 -18.45
C PHE A 196 20.97 -15.95 -18.34
N LEU A 197 20.65 -17.25 -18.24
CA LEU A 197 21.61 -18.23 -17.72
C LEU A 197 21.91 -19.40 -18.66
N ASP A 198 20.92 -19.85 -19.44
CA ASP A 198 21.11 -20.98 -20.34
C ASP A 198 22.06 -20.58 -21.48
N GLU A 199 23.21 -21.25 -21.59
CA GLU A 199 24.25 -20.97 -22.58
C GLU A 199 23.75 -20.96 -24.03
N LYS A 200 22.65 -21.65 -24.34
CA LYS A 200 22.08 -21.66 -25.70
C LYS A 200 21.21 -20.44 -26.00
N THR A 201 20.68 -19.79 -24.98
CA THR A 201 19.61 -18.78 -25.14
C THR A 201 19.87 -17.47 -24.41
N LYS A 202 20.87 -17.40 -23.52
CA LYS A 202 21.11 -16.27 -22.64
C LYS A 202 21.40 -14.98 -23.42
N MET A 203 21.03 -13.85 -22.82
CA MET A 203 21.45 -12.54 -23.26
C MET A 203 22.81 -12.19 -22.67
N ASN A 204 23.72 -11.58 -23.43
CA ASN A 204 24.94 -10.98 -22.88
C ASN A 204 24.57 -9.76 -22.00
N PRO A 205 25.27 -9.49 -20.88
CA PRO A 205 24.91 -8.45 -19.91
C PRO A 205 25.28 -7.03 -20.37
N ASN A 206 24.81 -6.63 -21.55
CA ASN A 206 25.02 -5.31 -22.15
C ASN A 206 23.88 -4.95 -23.11
N LEU A 207 23.78 -3.67 -23.48
CA LEU A 207 22.85 -3.17 -24.51
C LEU A 207 23.61 -2.45 -25.63
N ASN A 208 24.76 -2.98 -26.04
CA ASN A 208 25.63 -2.35 -27.04
C ASN A 208 24.93 -2.10 -28.39
N TYR A 209 23.89 -2.88 -28.72
CA TYR A 209 23.14 -2.80 -29.97
C TYR A 209 21.64 -2.47 -29.77
N ALA A 210 21.26 -1.97 -28.59
CA ALA A 210 19.91 -1.44 -28.39
C ALA A 210 19.73 -0.08 -29.06
N GLY A 211 18.53 0.20 -29.57
CA GLY A 211 18.22 1.44 -30.27
C GLY A 211 19.06 1.64 -31.55
N TYR A 212 19.49 0.53 -32.16
CA TYR A 212 20.33 0.49 -33.35
C TYR A 212 19.71 1.29 -34.51
N ARG A 213 20.53 2.17 -35.11
CA ARG A 213 20.16 2.96 -36.28
C ARG A 213 20.92 2.36 -37.45
N LYS A 214 20.21 1.84 -38.45
CA LYS A 214 20.89 1.20 -39.58
C LYS A 214 21.85 2.19 -40.25
N GLY A 215 23.04 1.70 -40.57
CA GLY A 215 24.17 2.51 -41.05
C GLY A 215 25.19 2.89 -39.97
N GLU A 216 24.94 2.54 -38.70
CA GLU A 216 25.86 2.78 -37.58
C GLU A 216 26.61 1.51 -37.16
N ALA A 217 27.71 1.66 -36.43
CA ALA A 217 28.48 0.52 -35.89
C ALA A 217 27.89 -0.05 -34.59
N PHE A 218 27.27 0.79 -33.76
CA PHE A 218 26.72 0.43 -32.45
C PHE A 218 25.28 0.91 -32.32
N GLY A 219 24.63 0.44 -31.25
CA GLY A 219 23.39 1.01 -30.74
C GLY A 219 23.54 2.46 -30.32
N TRP A 220 22.45 3.02 -29.80
CA TRP A 220 22.40 4.41 -29.35
C TRP A 220 22.04 4.48 -27.88
N LYS A 221 22.49 5.54 -27.17
CA LYS A 221 22.23 5.71 -25.73
C LYS A 221 20.77 5.49 -25.34
N ALA A 222 19.84 5.99 -26.15
CA ALA A 222 18.40 5.89 -25.91
C ALA A 222 17.87 4.44 -25.89
N GLY A 223 18.64 3.48 -26.44
CA GLY A 223 18.33 2.06 -26.40
C GLY A 223 18.46 1.45 -24.99
N VAL A 224 19.20 2.09 -24.08
CA VAL A 224 19.28 1.68 -22.66
C VAL A 224 17.90 1.73 -22.00
N LEU A 225 17.00 2.61 -22.47
CA LEU A 225 15.62 2.66 -22.03
C LEU A 225 14.86 1.35 -22.32
N ASP A 226 15.33 0.47 -23.21
CA ASP A 226 14.62 -0.78 -23.48
C ASP A 226 14.53 -1.69 -22.26
N PHE A 227 15.48 -1.58 -21.34
CA PHE A 227 15.61 -2.38 -20.12
C PHE A 227 14.99 -1.69 -18.88
N HIS A 228 14.30 -0.54 -19.04
CA HIS A 228 13.73 0.24 -17.94
C HIS A 228 12.75 -0.53 -17.05
N GLN A 229 12.17 -1.63 -17.53
CA GLN A 229 11.23 -2.46 -16.78
C GLN A 229 11.89 -3.59 -15.97
N VAL A 230 13.22 -3.64 -15.89
CA VAL A 230 13.94 -4.66 -15.11
C VAL A 230 13.52 -4.68 -13.64
N PHE A 231 13.09 -3.54 -13.08
CA PHE A 231 12.54 -3.47 -11.71
C PHE A 231 11.44 -4.50 -11.46
N ARG A 232 10.68 -4.87 -12.50
CA ARG A 232 9.58 -5.86 -12.42
C ARG A 232 10.05 -7.23 -11.97
N ILE A 233 11.22 -7.67 -12.43
CA ILE A 233 11.78 -8.96 -12.03
C ILE A 233 12.56 -8.84 -10.73
N LEU A 234 13.30 -7.74 -10.55
CA LEU A 234 14.13 -7.51 -9.37
C LEU A 234 13.32 -7.42 -8.08
N GLN A 235 12.07 -6.95 -8.16
CA GLN A 235 11.16 -6.89 -7.00
C GLN A 235 10.48 -8.23 -6.67
N VAL A 236 10.29 -9.13 -7.64
CA VAL A 236 9.57 -10.40 -7.41
C VAL A 236 10.48 -11.57 -7.14
N ILE A 237 11.74 -11.54 -7.60
CA ILE A 237 12.72 -12.59 -7.28
C ILE A 237 12.84 -12.77 -5.76
N PRO A 238 12.95 -11.71 -4.93
CA PRO A 238 12.94 -11.86 -3.48
C PRO A 238 11.69 -12.56 -2.92
N LEU A 239 10.52 -12.40 -3.55
CA LEU A 239 9.29 -13.09 -3.15
C LEU A 239 9.38 -14.59 -3.46
N LEU A 240 9.87 -14.93 -4.67
CA LEU A 240 10.07 -16.30 -5.13
C LEU A 240 11.05 -17.11 -4.25
N ARG A 241 12.04 -16.45 -3.63
CA ARG A 241 13.01 -17.08 -2.71
C ARG A 241 12.37 -17.79 -1.51
N ASN A 242 11.12 -17.43 -1.17
CA ASN A 242 10.41 -18.08 -0.06
C ASN A 242 9.90 -19.48 -0.43
N SER A 243 9.97 -19.87 -1.71
CA SER A 243 9.60 -21.19 -2.20
C SER A 243 10.65 -22.22 -1.84
N HIS A 244 10.20 -23.42 -1.50
CA HIS A 244 11.11 -24.55 -1.31
C HIS A 244 11.68 -25.10 -2.63
N LEU A 245 11.12 -24.73 -3.78
CA LEU A 245 11.61 -25.09 -5.11
C LEU A 245 12.65 -24.11 -5.64
N TRP A 246 12.83 -22.95 -5.00
CA TRP A 246 13.77 -21.94 -5.47
C TRP A 246 15.20 -22.51 -5.54
N ASP A 247 15.77 -22.51 -6.74
CA ASP A 247 17.11 -23.01 -7.04
C ASP A 247 18.17 -21.94 -6.70
N PRO A 248 19.03 -22.15 -5.69
CA PRO A 248 20.06 -21.17 -5.32
C PRO A 248 21.07 -20.88 -6.44
N GLU A 249 21.28 -21.81 -7.37
CA GLU A 249 22.20 -21.60 -8.50
C GLU A 249 21.66 -20.55 -9.48
N ILE A 250 20.33 -20.44 -9.62
CA ILE A 250 19.71 -19.35 -10.39
C ILE A 250 20.01 -18.00 -9.74
N GLU A 251 19.87 -17.90 -8.42
CA GLU A 251 20.15 -16.67 -7.69
C GLU A 251 21.61 -16.22 -7.88
N ILE A 252 22.56 -17.15 -7.79
CA ILE A 252 23.99 -16.88 -8.04
C ILE A 252 24.19 -16.39 -9.47
N GLY A 253 23.69 -17.14 -10.46
CA GLY A 253 23.82 -16.77 -11.87
C GLY A 253 23.21 -15.41 -12.20
N LEU A 254 22.02 -15.12 -11.68
CA LEU A 254 21.36 -13.82 -11.87
C LEU A 254 22.15 -12.69 -11.23
N LYS A 255 22.68 -12.88 -10.01
CA LYS A 255 23.52 -11.85 -9.37
C LYS A 255 24.81 -11.59 -10.13
N THR A 256 25.43 -12.62 -10.69
CA THR A 256 26.59 -12.46 -11.60
C THR A 256 26.20 -11.63 -12.82
N TRP A 257 25.14 -12.02 -13.52
CA TRP A 257 24.66 -11.30 -14.71
C TRP A 257 24.31 -9.84 -14.41
N MET A 258 23.56 -9.59 -13.32
CA MET A 258 23.16 -8.23 -12.92
C MET A 258 24.34 -7.38 -12.46
N THR A 259 25.37 -7.99 -11.86
CA THR A 259 26.62 -7.30 -11.52
C THR A 259 27.38 -6.88 -12.78
N GLU A 260 27.49 -7.77 -13.77
CA GLU A 260 28.12 -7.46 -15.06
C GLU A 260 27.33 -6.38 -15.82
N TYR A 261 26.00 -6.48 -15.83
CA TYR A 261 25.14 -5.48 -16.46
C TYR A 261 25.24 -4.12 -15.76
N TYR A 262 25.22 -4.07 -14.43
CA TYR A 262 25.39 -2.82 -13.68
C TYR A 262 26.77 -2.19 -13.93
N SER A 263 27.82 -3.02 -14.04
CA SER A 263 29.15 -2.55 -14.43
C SER A 263 29.14 -1.96 -15.84
N TRP A 264 28.54 -2.64 -16.82
CA TRP A 264 28.38 -2.11 -18.18
C TRP A 264 27.55 -0.81 -18.20
N LEU A 265 26.44 -0.75 -17.45
CA LEU A 265 25.54 0.40 -17.38
C LEU A 265 26.27 1.65 -16.90
N THR A 266 27.12 1.51 -15.87
CA THR A 266 27.81 2.63 -15.22
C THR A 266 29.16 2.98 -15.85
N THR A 267 29.80 2.04 -16.57
CA THR A 267 31.16 2.21 -17.10
C THR A 267 31.26 2.24 -18.63
N SER A 268 30.23 1.83 -19.36
CA SER A 268 30.24 1.92 -20.83
C SER A 268 30.01 3.35 -21.31
N THR A 269 30.48 3.67 -22.52
CA THR A 269 30.22 4.96 -23.17
C THR A 269 28.72 5.17 -23.41
N ILE A 270 28.00 4.12 -23.82
CA ILE A 270 26.56 4.16 -24.10
C ILE A 270 25.76 4.37 -22.81
N GLY A 271 26.03 3.56 -21.78
CA GLY A 271 25.34 3.64 -20.49
C GLY A 271 25.54 4.99 -19.79
N ARG A 272 26.78 5.48 -19.69
CA ARG A 272 27.04 6.83 -19.14
C ARG A 272 26.40 7.95 -19.93
N ALA A 273 26.32 7.82 -21.26
CA ALA A 273 25.66 8.82 -22.09
C ALA A 273 24.14 8.86 -21.85
N GLU A 274 23.53 7.73 -21.53
CA GLU A 274 22.12 7.66 -21.12
C GLU A 274 21.90 8.22 -19.71
N GLY A 275 22.76 7.89 -18.74
CA GLY A 275 22.65 8.44 -17.37
C GLY A 275 22.73 9.97 -17.33
N LYS A 276 23.40 10.59 -18.31
CA LYS A 276 23.47 12.04 -18.52
C LYS A 276 22.26 12.64 -19.25
N SER A 277 21.31 11.83 -19.73
CA SER A 277 20.07 12.34 -20.33
C SER A 277 19.27 13.11 -19.28
N VAL A 278 18.71 14.25 -19.65
CA VAL A 278 17.99 15.18 -18.74
C VAL A 278 16.47 14.95 -18.69
N ASN A 279 15.96 14.10 -19.57
CA ASN A 279 14.54 13.76 -19.69
C ASN A 279 14.28 12.36 -19.12
N ASN A 280 13.12 11.78 -19.42
CA ASN A 280 12.67 10.45 -19.00
C ASN A 280 13.71 9.33 -19.18
N HIS A 281 14.59 9.43 -20.16
CA HIS A 281 15.69 8.48 -20.31
C HIS A 281 16.62 8.45 -19.09
N GLY A 282 16.99 9.62 -18.54
CA GLY A 282 17.80 9.71 -17.33
C GLY A 282 17.06 9.23 -16.10
N THR A 283 15.77 9.58 -15.96
CA THR A 283 14.92 9.10 -14.87
C THR A 283 14.87 7.57 -14.84
N PHE A 284 14.61 6.92 -15.99
CA PHE A 284 14.55 5.47 -16.07
C PHE A 284 15.91 4.79 -16.05
N TYR A 285 17.00 5.49 -16.38
CA TYR A 285 18.35 5.01 -16.08
C TYR A 285 18.54 4.90 -14.56
N ASP A 286 18.16 5.93 -13.81
CA ASP A 286 18.31 5.93 -12.35
C ASP A 286 17.42 4.87 -11.69
N VAL A 287 16.19 4.66 -12.19
CA VAL A 287 15.32 3.56 -11.73
C VAL A 287 16.01 2.21 -11.93
N GLN A 288 16.61 1.96 -13.10
CA GLN A 288 17.34 0.71 -13.33
C GLN A 288 18.51 0.55 -12.37
N ALA A 289 19.35 1.57 -12.25
CA ALA A 289 20.53 1.55 -11.39
C ALA A 289 20.15 1.30 -9.92
N LEU A 290 19.12 1.99 -9.42
CA LEU A 290 18.68 1.88 -8.04
C LEU A 290 18.13 0.48 -7.70
N PHE A 291 17.28 -0.08 -8.57
CA PHE A 291 16.75 -1.44 -8.35
C PHE A 291 17.82 -2.52 -8.50
N LEU A 292 18.83 -2.32 -9.36
CA LEU A 292 19.99 -3.21 -9.46
C LEU A 292 20.83 -3.16 -8.18
N LEU A 293 21.13 -1.97 -7.66
CA LEU A 293 21.86 -1.81 -6.41
C LEU A 293 21.15 -2.50 -5.24
N ASP A 294 19.84 -2.31 -5.13
CA ASP A 294 19.00 -2.97 -4.13
C ASP A 294 19.08 -4.50 -4.22
N TYR A 295 18.84 -5.06 -5.41
CA TYR A 295 18.90 -6.50 -5.65
C TYR A 295 20.27 -7.11 -5.37
N LEU A 296 21.34 -6.37 -5.65
CA LEU A 296 22.72 -6.77 -5.41
C LEU A 296 23.15 -6.57 -3.93
N ASN A 297 22.24 -6.17 -3.04
CA ASN A 297 22.50 -5.86 -1.64
C ASN A 297 23.52 -4.73 -1.42
N ARG A 298 23.63 -3.77 -2.35
CA ARG A 298 24.54 -2.61 -2.26
C ARG A 298 23.81 -1.41 -1.62
N TYR A 299 23.22 -1.64 -0.45
CA TYR A 299 22.25 -0.71 0.16
C TYR A 299 22.81 0.68 0.50
N ASP A 300 24.05 0.77 0.98
CA ASP A 300 24.68 2.07 1.30
C ASP A 300 24.90 2.93 0.04
N GLU A 301 25.27 2.27 -1.06
CA GLU A 301 25.39 2.91 -2.37
C GLU A 301 24.02 3.30 -2.92
N ALA A 302 23.01 2.42 -2.79
CA ALA A 302 21.64 2.71 -3.20
C ALA A 302 21.07 3.95 -2.48
N LYS A 303 21.30 4.05 -1.17
CA LYS A 303 20.88 5.19 -0.34
C LYS A 303 21.55 6.50 -0.78
N THR A 304 22.85 6.46 -1.08
CA THR A 304 23.57 7.65 -1.55
C THR A 304 23.10 8.03 -2.97
N PHE A 305 22.93 7.03 -3.83
CA PHE A 305 22.53 7.18 -5.22
C PHE A 305 21.12 7.77 -5.36
N VAL A 306 20.14 7.30 -4.57
CA VAL A 306 18.75 7.76 -4.73
C VAL A 306 18.56 9.24 -4.41
N LEU A 307 19.26 9.77 -3.40
CA LEU A 307 19.23 11.20 -3.10
C LEU A 307 19.79 12.02 -4.27
N GLN A 308 20.91 11.58 -4.85
CA GLN A 308 21.52 12.23 -6.00
C GLN A 308 20.62 12.13 -7.25
N ALA A 309 19.96 10.99 -7.46
CA ALA A 309 19.00 10.80 -8.54
C ALA A 309 17.83 11.79 -8.41
N LEU A 310 17.19 11.86 -7.24
CA LEU A 310 16.09 12.81 -6.98
C LEU A 310 16.52 14.26 -7.27
N GLN A 311 17.68 14.67 -6.74
CA GLN A 311 18.25 16.00 -7.01
C GLN A 311 18.44 16.25 -8.51
N ASN A 312 19.09 15.33 -9.21
CA ASN A 312 19.40 15.47 -10.64
C ASN A 312 18.14 15.52 -11.52
N ARG A 313 17.09 14.77 -11.16
CA ARG A 313 15.87 14.67 -11.98
C ARG A 313 14.85 15.75 -11.65
N ILE A 314 14.75 16.18 -10.40
CA ILE A 314 13.74 17.15 -9.97
C ILE A 314 14.24 18.60 -10.14
N ASN A 315 15.49 18.90 -9.75
CA ASN A 315 16.00 20.28 -9.72
C ASN A 315 16.14 20.90 -11.10
N ASP A 316 16.39 20.08 -12.13
CA ASP A 316 16.52 20.57 -13.50
C ASP A 316 15.40 20.04 -14.41
N GLY A 317 14.75 18.92 -14.07
CA GLY A 317 13.72 18.31 -14.93
C GLY A 317 12.32 18.88 -14.75
N ILE A 318 12.05 19.53 -13.61
CA ILE A 318 10.72 20.08 -13.25
C ILE A 318 10.87 21.59 -13.04
N LEU A 319 10.03 22.40 -13.66
CA LEU A 319 9.97 23.84 -13.40
C LEU A 319 9.21 24.15 -12.10
N PRO A 320 9.36 25.35 -11.49
CA PRO A 320 8.59 25.74 -10.31
C PRO A 320 7.05 25.66 -10.47
N THR A 321 6.58 25.71 -11.72
CA THR A 321 5.17 25.53 -12.12
C THR A 321 4.71 24.07 -12.11
N GLY A 322 5.63 23.11 -11.95
CA GLY A 322 5.39 21.67 -12.11
C GLY A 322 5.59 21.16 -13.54
N GLN A 323 5.76 22.03 -14.52
CA GLN A 323 5.98 21.61 -15.90
C GLN A 323 7.29 20.82 -16.05
N GLN A 324 7.20 19.64 -16.67
CA GLN A 324 8.35 18.81 -17.03
C GLN A 324 8.84 19.21 -18.43
N HIS A 325 9.64 20.27 -18.52
CA HIS A 325 9.85 20.99 -19.78
C HIS A 325 10.48 20.14 -20.89
N TYR A 326 11.46 19.29 -20.56
CA TYR A 326 12.07 18.35 -21.53
C TYR A 326 11.07 17.33 -22.11
N GLU A 327 9.99 17.03 -21.39
CA GLU A 327 8.92 16.16 -21.87
C GLU A 327 7.89 16.94 -22.68
N THR A 328 7.57 18.16 -22.25
CA THR A 328 6.60 19.00 -22.95
C THR A 328 7.11 19.53 -24.30
N ASP A 329 8.43 19.58 -24.50
CA ASP A 329 9.04 19.91 -25.80
C ASP A 329 8.87 18.81 -26.85
N ARG A 330 8.41 17.62 -26.45
CA ARG A 330 8.24 16.48 -27.35
C ARG A 330 6.94 16.57 -28.15
N PRO A 331 6.91 16.06 -29.40
CA PRO A 331 5.68 16.06 -30.19
C PRO A 331 4.51 15.30 -29.53
N THR A 332 4.80 14.29 -28.73
CA THR A 332 3.82 13.54 -27.91
C THR A 332 3.99 13.90 -26.43
N SER A 333 3.91 15.19 -26.14
CA SER A 333 4.25 15.80 -24.85
C SER A 333 3.48 15.20 -23.67
N TRP A 334 2.17 15.00 -23.80
CA TRP A 334 1.34 14.40 -22.76
C TRP A 334 1.86 13.03 -22.31
N PHE A 335 2.08 12.13 -23.27
CA PHE A 335 2.59 10.79 -23.00
C PHE A 335 3.92 10.83 -22.26
N TYR A 336 4.85 11.69 -22.71
CA TYR A 336 6.18 11.77 -22.10
C TYR A 336 6.14 12.37 -20.69
N SER A 337 5.27 13.35 -20.43
CA SER A 337 5.09 13.90 -19.08
C SER A 337 4.52 12.85 -18.11
N VAL A 338 3.54 12.04 -18.55
CA VAL A 338 3.01 10.94 -17.74
C VAL A 338 4.06 9.84 -17.55
N PHE A 339 4.76 9.45 -18.61
CA PHE A 339 5.78 8.40 -18.59
C PHE A 339 6.97 8.75 -17.67
N ASN A 340 7.47 9.99 -17.73
CA ASN A 340 8.53 10.42 -16.82
C ASN A 340 8.05 10.44 -15.35
N LEU A 341 6.81 10.87 -15.11
CA LEU A 341 6.21 10.90 -13.78
C LEU A 341 6.10 9.49 -13.18
N GLN A 342 5.82 8.46 -13.99
CA GLN A 342 5.90 7.07 -13.53
C GLN A 342 7.31 6.69 -13.04
N GLY A 343 8.36 7.12 -13.75
CA GLY A 343 9.74 6.90 -13.33
C GLY A 343 10.09 7.64 -12.03
N LEU A 344 9.63 8.88 -11.88
CA LEU A 344 9.80 9.66 -10.66
C LEU A 344 9.09 9.02 -9.46
N PHE A 345 7.90 8.46 -9.65
CA PHE A 345 7.18 7.72 -8.61
C PHE A 345 7.95 6.47 -8.17
N LEU A 346 8.57 5.74 -9.11
CA LEU A 346 9.44 4.60 -8.78
C LEU A 346 10.67 5.02 -7.98
N LEU A 347 11.28 6.16 -8.31
CA LEU A 347 12.41 6.70 -7.55
C LEU A 347 12.00 7.11 -6.14
N ALA A 348 10.89 7.83 -5.99
CA ALA A 348 10.40 8.28 -4.69
C ALA A 348 9.97 7.11 -3.80
N GLU A 349 9.26 6.12 -4.34
CA GLU A 349 8.93 4.88 -3.62
C GLU A 349 10.18 4.20 -3.09
N ARG A 350 11.20 4.04 -3.95
CA ARG A 350 12.42 3.35 -3.55
C ARG A 350 13.28 4.20 -2.62
N ALA A 351 13.17 5.53 -2.66
CA ALA A 351 13.83 6.43 -1.73
C ALA A 351 13.34 6.21 -0.29
N ASP A 352 12.01 6.05 -0.10
CA ASP A 352 11.40 5.79 1.21
C ASP A 352 11.97 4.53 1.87
N HIS A 353 12.26 3.49 1.07
CA HIS A 353 12.88 2.26 1.55
C HIS A 353 14.22 2.51 2.29
N TYR A 354 14.93 3.57 1.90
CA TYR A 354 16.22 3.97 2.50
C TYR A 354 16.09 5.13 3.49
N GLY A 355 14.86 5.50 3.86
CA GLY A 355 14.56 6.61 4.77
C GLY A 355 14.81 7.99 4.14
N VAL A 356 14.78 8.10 2.82
CA VAL A 356 14.84 9.37 2.08
C VAL A 356 13.43 9.70 1.60
N ASP A 357 12.84 10.77 2.10
CA ASP A 357 11.50 11.19 1.68
C ASP A 357 11.54 11.79 0.26
N GLY A 358 11.34 10.92 -0.73
CA GLY A 358 11.31 11.31 -2.14
C GLY A 358 10.00 11.96 -2.55
N TRP A 359 8.90 11.68 -1.85
CA TRP A 359 7.57 12.20 -2.18
C TRP A 359 7.43 13.68 -1.86
N HIS A 360 8.06 14.13 -0.77
CA HIS A 360 8.08 15.53 -0.31
C HIS A 360 9.40 16.24 -0.62
N TYR A 361 10.28 15.64 -1.44
CA TYR A 361 11.48 16.33 -1.89
C TYR A 361 11.11 17.63 -2.64
N GLU A 362 11.71 18.73 -2.21
CA GLU A 362 11.56 20.05 -2.82
C GLU A 362 12.93 20.56 -3.31
N GLY A 363 13.02 20.83 -4.61
CA GLY A 363 14.19 21.44 -5.22
C GLY A 363 14.35 22.92 -4.86
N PRO A 364 15.52 23.53 -5.13
CA PRO A 364 15.84 24.90 -4.68
C PRO A 364 14.85 25.99 -5.12
N SER A 365 14.12 25.79 -6.21
CA SER A 365 13.09 26.72 -6.70
C SER A 365 11.66 26.26 -6.42
N GLY A 366 11.49 25.34 -5.48
CA GLY A 366 10.20 24.78 -5.08
C GLY A 366 9.71 23.63 -5.96
N GLN A 367 10.60 22.90 -6.62
CA GLN A 367 10.24 21.90 -7.62
C GLN A 367 9.96 20.56 -6.95
N SER A 368 8.89 19.86 -7.33
CA SER A 368 8.53 18.60 -6.69
C SER A 368 7.74 17.68 -7.61
N ILE A 369 7.71 16.39 -7.26
CA ILE A 369 6.86 15.38 -7.92
C ILE A 369 5.39 15.79 -7.80
N LYS A 370 4.95 16.25 -6.63
CA LYS A 370 3.58 16.74 -6.41
C LYS A 370 3.21 17.85 -7.39
N LYS A 371 4.09 18.83 -7.61
CA LYS A 371 3.83 19.89 -8.59
C LYS A 371 3.74 19.36 -10.02
N ALA A 372 4.53 18.35 -10.38
CA ALA A 372 4.42 17.72 -11.70
C ALA A 372 3.11 16.95 -11.89
N VAL A 373 2.56 16.34 -10.84
CA VAL A 373 1.18 15.79 -10.84
C VAL A 373 0.19 16.94 -11.04
N ASP A 374 0.27 17.99 -10.21
CA ASP A 374 -0.65 19.13 -10.20
C ASP A 374 -0.67 19.89 -11.54
N PHE A 375 0.47 19.99 -12.22
CA PHE A 375 0.57 20.63 -13.53
C PHE A 375 -0.27 19.92 -14.59
N LEU A 376 -0.34 18.58 -14.57
CA LEU A 376 -1.08 17.81 -15.58
C LEU A 376 -2.60 17.78 -15.32
N LEU A 377 -3.00 17.95 -14.05
CA LEU A 377 -4.37 17.76 -13.56
C LEU A 377 -5.44 18.58 -14.30
N PRO A 378 -5.32 19.91 -14.46
CA PRO A 378 -6.38 20.70 -15.12
C PRO A 378 -6.58 20.32 -16.58
N TYR A 379 -5.51 19.84 -17.25
CA TYR A 379 -5.59 19.39 -18.63
C TYR A 379 -6.19 17.99 -18.73
N ALA A 380 -5.97 17.12 -17.74
CA ALA A 380 -6.65 15.84 -17.66
C ALA A 380 -8.17 16.01 -17.55
N LEU A 381 -8.62 16.87 -16.64
CA LEU A 381 -10.03 17.15 -16.37
C LEU A 381 -10.76 17.77 -17.57
N ASN A 382 -10.03 18.49 -18.43
CA ASN A 382 -10.62 19.20 -19.57
C ASN A 382 -10.32 18.53 -20.93
N ASP A 383 -10.09 17.21 -20.94
CA ASP A 383 -9.81 16.43 -22.16
C ASP A 383 -8.68 17.03 -23.02
N GLY A 384 -7.66 17.58 -22.37
CA GLY A 384 -6.50 18.22 -22.98
C GLY A 384 -6.70 19.66 -23.46
N LYS A 385 -7.89 20.24 -23.29
CA LYS A 385 -8.13 21.65 -23.66
C LYS A 385 -7.25 22.57 -22.82
N GLY A 386 -6.69 23.58 -23.47
CA GLY A 386 -5.76 24.53 -22.85
C GLY A 386 -4.33 24.03 -22.71
N TRP A 387 -4.00 22.81 -23.15
CA TRP A 387 -2.63 22.30 -23.12
C TRP A 387 -1.66 23.26 -23.84
N PRO A 388 -0.60 23.74 -23.17
CA PRO A 388 0.15 24.92 -23.61
C PRO A 388 1.14 24.64 -24.75
N VAL A 389 1.33 23.38 -25.12
CA VAL A 389 2.37 22.93 -26.07
C VAL A 389 1.82 21.95 -27.10
N LYS A 390 2.65 21.57 -28.08
CA LYS A 390 2.26 20.62 -29.13
C LYS A 390 2.07 19.21 -28.58
N ASN A 391 0.93 18.57 -28.90
CA ASN A 391 0.68 17.16 -28.62
C ASN A 391 -0.02 16.46 -29.80
N ILE A 392 0.64 15.53 -30.48
CA ILE A 392 0.16 14.94 -31.75
C ILE A 392 -0.59 13.60 -31.60
N LYS A 393 -0.68 13.02 -30.39
CA LYS A 393 -1.32 11.70 -30.14
C LYS A 393 -2.46 11.74 -29.12
N GLY A 394 -3.00 12.93 -28.85
CA GLY A 394 -4.09 13.11 -27.89
C GLY A 394 -3.69 12.80 -26.44
N PHE A 395 -4.69 12.67 -25.58
CA PHE A 395 -4.52 12.58 -24.13
C PHE A 395 -5.02 11.22 -23.64
N GLU A 396 -4.10 10.26 -23.48
CA GLU A 396 -4.41 8.97 -22.86
C GLU A 396 -4.41 9.16 -21.33
N MET A 397 -5.56 8.94 -20.70
CA MET A 397 -5.74 9.30 -19.30
C MET A 397 -5.46 8.15 -18.33
N ASN A 398 -5.52 6.89 -18.76
CA ASN A 398 -5.50 5.75 -17.85
C ASN A 398 -4.25 5.72 -16.95
N ASP A 399 -3.08 5.92 -17.56
CA ASP A 399 -1.83 5.89 -16.79
C ASP A 399 -1.69 7.11 -15.88
N TYR A 400 -2.25 8.26 -16.25
CA TYR A 400 -2.29 9.43 -15.37
C TYR A 400 -3.28 9.23 -14.21
N VAL A 401 -4.47 8.67 -14.44
CA VAL A 401 -5.42 8.39 -13.35
C VAL A 401 -4.84 7.37 -12.36
N LYS A 402 -4.02 6.40 -12.80
CA LYS A 402 -3.28 5.53 -11.87
C LYS A 402 -2.30 6.33 -10.98
N LEU A 403 -1.64 7.34 -11.55
CA LEU A 403 -0.79 8.24 -10.77
C LEU A 403 -1.62 9.09 -9.81
N LEU A 404 -2.84 9.52 -10.18
CA LEU A 404 -3.76 10.22 -9.28
C LEU A 404 -4.18 9.35 -8.10
N GLU A 405 -4.51 8.07 -8.33
CA GLU A 405 -4.85 7.12 -7.26
C GLU A 405 -3.73 7.02 -6.22
N LEU A 406 -2.49 6.95 -6.68
CA LEU A 406 -1.31 6.94 -5.80
C LEU A 406 -1.10 8.30 -5.15
N SER A 407 -1.28 9.39 -5.89
CA SER A 407 -1.13 10.76 -5.38
C SER A 407 -2.13 11.05 -4.25
N TYR A 408 -3.36 10.56 -4.35
CA TYR A 408 -4.34 10.65 -3.27
C TYR A 408 -3.87 9.91 -2.01
N ILE A 409 -3.35 8.68 -2.16
CA ILE A 409 -2.81 7.90 -1.02
C ILE A 409 -1.60 8.58 -0.39
N ILE A 410 -0.70 9.14 -1.20
CA ILE A 410 0.57 9.71 -0.76
C ILE A 410 0.36 11.08 -0.11
N TYR A 411 -0.45 11.95 -0.73
CA TYR A 411 -0.57 13.36 -0.35
C TYR A 411 -1.88 13.71 0.37
N GLY A 412 -2.90 12.84 0.33
CA GLY A 412 -4.18 13.08 1.00
C GLY A 412 -4.95 14.31 0.51
N ASP A 413 -4.69 14.77 -0.72
CA ASP A 413 -5.29 15.98 -1.31
C ASP A 413 -6.57 15.58 -2.09
N ASP A 414 -7.74 16.02 -1.61
CA ASP A 414 -9.05 15.59 -2.10
C ASP A 414 -9.29 15.90 -3.59
N LYS A 415 -8.61 16.89 -4.15
CA LYS A 415 -8.69 17.20 -5.59
C LYS A 415 -8.29 16.01 -6.47
N TYR A 416 -7.40 15.14 -5.98
CA TYR A 416 -7.03 13.93 -6.70
C TYR A 416 -8.15 12.90 -6.67
N LEU A 417 -8.86 12.76 -5.54
CA LEU A 417 -10.02 11.89 -5.42
C LEU A 417 -11.16 12.37 -6.33
N GLU A 418 -11.49 13.66 -6.28
CA GLU A 418 -12.48 14.29 -7.16
C GLU A 418 -12.13 14.07 -8.64
N ALA A 419 -10.85 14.19 -9.01
CA ALA A 419 -10.42 13.91 -10.37
C ALA A 419 -10.50 12.43 -10.76
N ILE A 420 -10.22 11.51 -9.85
CA ILE A 420 -10.38 10.07 -10.09
C ILE A 420 -11.86 9.74 -10.32
N GLU A 421 -12.77 10.31 -9.54
CA GLU A 421 -14.22 10.16 -9.69
C GLU A 421 -14.69 10.50 -11.10
N GLU A 422 -14.16 11.59 -11.65
CA GLU A 422 -14.51 12.04 -12.99
C GLU A 422 -13.81 11.22 -14.10
N LEU A 423 -12.51 10.96 -13.95
CA LEU A 423 -11.67 10.44 -15.04
C LEU A 423 -11.66 8.90 -15.11
N ARG A 424 -11.84 8.20 -13.98
CA ARG A 424 -11.81 6.73 -13.94
C ARG A 424 -12.93 6.06 -14.76
N PRO A 425 -14.20 6.51 -14.74
CA PRO A 425 -15.22 5.93 -15.62
C PRO A 425 -14.94 6.22 -17.11
N LYS A 426 -14.45 7.42 -17.45
CA LYS A 426 -14.06 7.79 -18.82
C LYS A 426 -12.95 6.85 -19.35
N THR A 427 -11.90 6.66 -18.57
CA THR A 427 -10.76 5.77 -18.93
C THR A 427 -11.19 4.32 -19.10
N LYS A 428 -12.05 3.79 -18.23
CA LYS A 428 -12.60 2.43 -18.39
C LYS A 428 -13.41 2.27 -19.68
N ALA A 429 -14.20 3.28 -20.05
CA ALA A 429 -14.96 3.26 -21.29
C ALA A 429 -14.02 3.27 -22.53
N GLU A 430 -12.99 4.12 -22.54
CA GLU A 430 -11.99 4.12 -23.62
C GLU A 430 -11.30 2.76 -23.81
N GLN A 431 -11.00 2.09 -22.69
CA GLN A 431 -10.37 0.77 -22.69
C GLN A 431 -11.30 -0.32 -23.23
N ALA A 432 -12.59 -0.28 -22.88
CA ALA A 432 -13.58 -1.26 -23.30
C ALA A 432 -13.88 -1.22 -24.82
N VAL A 433 -13.71 -0.05 -25.45
CA VAL A 433 -13.97 0.15 -26.89
C VAL A 433 -12.83 -0.37 -27.79
N GLY A 434 -11.74 -0.93 -27.21
CA GLY A 434 -10.68 -1.61 -27.97
C GLY A 434 -9.77 -0.69 -28.80
N SER A 435 -9.98 0.63 -28.76
CA SER A 435 -9.29 1.64 -29.58
C SER A 435 -7.84 1.93 -29.18
N LYS A 436 -7.39 1.43 -28.02
CA LYS A 436 -5.99 1.41 -27.60
C LYS A 436 -5.75 0.05 -27.00
N MET A 437 -4.59 -0.59 -27.24
CA MET A 437 -4.23 -1.85 -26.59
C MET A 437 -4.19 -1.64 -25.07
N ALA A 438 -5.34 -1.74 -24.44
CA ALA A 438 -5.52 -1.70 -23.02
C ALA A 438 -4.99 -3.03 -22.50
N HIS A 439 -3.68 -3.08 -22.24
CA HIS A 439 -3.17 -3.98 -21.21
C HIS A 439 -3.71 -3.45 -19.88
N TRP A 440 -5.01 -3.67 -19.69
CA TRP A 440 -5.91 -3.29 -18.60
C TRP A 440 -5.44 -3.74 -17.20
N GLU A 441 -4.26 -4.35 -17.13
CA GLU A 441 -3.68 -5.05 -15.98
C GLU A 441 -2.21 -4.71 -15.77
N ASP A 442 -1.67 -3.69 -16.47
CA ASP A 442 -0.35 -3.17 -16.11
C ASP A 442 -0.47 -2.21 -14.91
N ASN A 443 -0.90 -2.77 -13.78
CA ASN A 443 -1.05 -2.14 -12.49
C ASN A 443 0.27 -2.18 -11.73
N TYR A 444 1.42 -2.15 -12.39
CA TYR A 444 2.70 -2.31 -11.71
C TYR A 444 2.93 -1.24 -10.65
N LEU A 445 2.46 0.00 -10.84
CA LEU A 445 2.53 1.04 -9.80
C LEU A 445 1.55 0.76 -8.64
N CYS A 446 0.37 0.20 -8.90
CA CYS A 446 -0.56 -0.24 -7.85
C CYS A 446 -0.03 -1.49 -7.12
N ASN A 447 0.61 -2.41 -7.83
CA ASN A 447 1.27 -3.58 -7.26
C ASN A 447 2.48 -3.15 -6.43
N ILE A 448 3.27 -2.19 -6.92
CA ILE A 448 4.33 -1.54 -6.16
C ILE A 448 3.71 -0.91 -4.92
N ALA A 449 2.69 -0.08 -5.03
CA ALA A 449 2.04 0.51 -3.84
C ALA A 449 1.44 -0.53 -2.88
N LEU A 450 0.96 -1.67 -3.36
CA LEU A 450 0.53 -2.82 -2.54
C LEU A 450 1.69 -3.52 -1.80
N LEU A 451 2.92 -3.41 -2.30
CA LEU A 451 4.11 -4.14 -1.82
C LEU A 451 5.14 -3.26 -1.11
N SER A 452 5.38 -2.07 -1.62
CA SER A 452 6.28 -1.05 -1.09
C SER A 452 5.63 -0.25 0.01
N ASN A 453 4.33 0.01 -0.13
CA ASN A 453 3.62 0.77 0.84
C ASN A 453 2.89 -0.15 1.80
N ARG A 454 3.53 -0.35 2.98
CA ARG A 454 2.78 -0.69 4.18
C ARG A 454 1.57 0.23 4.34
N LEU A 455 1.50 1.44 3.75
CA LEU A 455 0.34 2.33 3.80
C LEU A 455 -0.91 1.95 3.00
N LEU A 456 -0.85 1.12 1.95
CA LEU A 456 -2.09 0.53 1.41
C LEU A 456 -2.64 -0.56 2.34
N TRP A 457 -1.74 -1.20 3.09
CA TRP A 457 -2.12 -1.94 4.29
C TRP A 457 -2.46 -1.00 5.46
N THR A 458 -1.93 0.24 5.53
CA THR A 458 -2.19 1.19 6.64
C THR A 458 -3.40 2.10 6.49
N CYS A 459 -4.04 2.17 5.32
CA CYS A 459 -5.47 2.48 5.28
C CYS A 459 -6.29 1.44 6.07
N LEU A 460 -5.69 0.27 6.37
CA LEU A 460 -6.18 -0.78 7.28
C LEU A 460 -5.26 -1.03 8.50
N ASN A 461 -4.29 -0.16 8.75
CA ASN A 461 -3.29 -0.27 9.82
C ASN A 461 -3.02 1.14 10.35
N LYS A 462 -4.11 1.83 10.69
CA LYS A 462 -4.06 2.68 11.86
C LYS A 462 -3.54 1.78 12.99
N LYS A 463 -2.47 2.20 13.67
CA LYS A 463 -1.79 1.42 14.73
C LYS A 463 -2.73 1.02 15.90
N MET A 464 -4.00 1.43 15.84
CA MET A 464 -5.13 1.07 16.67
C MET A 464 -5.79 -0.28 16.37
N PHE A 465 -5.59 -0.88 15.20
CA PHE A 465 -6.22 -2.15 14.84
C PHE A 465 -5.21 -3.28 14.73
N ILE A 466 -5.48 -4.39 15.40
CA ILE A 466 -4.68 -5.61 15.37
C ILE A 466 -5.45 -6.74 14.68
N LEU A 467 -4.71 -7.72 14.16
CA LEU A 467 -5.29 -8.99 13.72
C LEU A 467 -5.15 -10.02 14.84
N THR A 468 -6.26 -10.56 15.30
CA THR A 468 -6.28 -11.59 16.35
C THR A 468 -6.75 -12.92 15.78
N VAL A 469 -5.91 -13.95 15.92
CA VAL A 469 -6.27 -15.33 15.55
C VAL A 469 -7.13 -15.93 16.66
N LEU A 470 -8.33 -16.39 16.30
CA LEU A 470 -9.23 -17.12 17.18
C LEU A 470 -9.52 -18.50 16.61
N ARG A 471 -9.85 -19.42 17.51
CA ARG A 471 -10.34 -20.75 17.17
C ARG A 471 -11.63 -21.00 17.92
N ASP A 472 -12.68 -21.31 17.17
CA ASP A 472 -14.01 -21.52 17.73
C ASP A 472 -14.79 -22.58 16.94
N THR A 473 -15.83 -23.11 17.56
CA THR A 473 -16.80 -24.01 16.90
C THR A 473 -17.96 -23.17 16.38
N ILE A 474 -18.00 -22.98 15.06
CA ILE A 474 -19.03 -22.20 14.38
C ILE A 474 -20.15 -23.13 13.96
N HIS A 475 -21.40 -22.75 14.25
CA HIS A 475 -22.57 -23.56 13.91
C HIS A 475 -23.40 -22.87 12.83
N ILE A 476 -23.48 -23.48 11.65
CA ILE A 476 -24.28 -22.98 10.53
C ILE A 476 -25.69 -23.55 10.66
N GLN A 477 -26.70 -22.69 10.56
CA GLN A 477 -28.08 -23.10 10.64
C GLN A 477 -28.57 -23.72 9.32
N PRO A 478 -29.54 -24.66 9.34
CA PRO A 478 -30.02 -25.32 8.13
C PRO A 478 -30.48 -24.36 7.02
N TYR A 479 -31.04 -23.21 7.39
CA TYR A 479 -31.49 -22.22 6.42
C TYR A 479 -30.34 -21.53 5.69
N ASP A 480 -29.11 -21.57 6.20
CA ASP A 480 -27.91 -21.02 5.55
C ASP A 480 -27.15 -22.07 4.70
N PHE A 481 -27.61 -23.33 4.63
CA PHE A 481 -26.96 -24.39 3.84
C PHE A 481 -26.99 -24.17 2.33
N HIS A 482 -27.83 -23.25 1.85
CA HIS A 482 -27.85 -22.85 0.45
C HIS A 482 -26.69 -21.91 0.09
N LYS A 483 -26.03 -21.30 1.08
CA LYS A 483 -24.89 -20.41 0.88
C LYS A 483 -23.60 -21.22 0.68
N PRO A 484 -22.63 -20.69 -0.08
CA PRO A 484 -21.27 -21.22 -0.07
C PRO A 484 -20.72 -21.28 1.36
N LYS A 485 -20.01 -22.37 1.69
CA LYS A 485 -19.50 -22.62 3.04
C LYS A 485 -18.72 -21.44 3.62
N TYR A 486 -17.88 -20.81 2.81
CA TYR A 486 -17.10 -19.65 3.24
C TYR A 486 -17.99 -18.46 3.63
N GLU A 487 -19.07 -18.21 2.88
CA GLU A 487 -20.03 -17.14 3.13
C GLU A 487 -20.84 -17.41 4.40
N ALA A 488 -21.35 -18.63 4.57
CA ALA A 488 -22.09 -19.02 5.78
C ALA A 488 -21.23 -18.91 7.06
N LEU A 489 -19.97 -19.36 7.00
CA LEU A 489 -19.03 -19.20 8.10
C LEU A 489 -18.69 -17.73 8.36
N THR A 490 -18.53 -16.93 7.31
CA THR A 490 -18.22 -15.50 7.42
C THR A 490 -19.34 -14.74 8.11
N ASP A 491 -20.58 -14.98 7.70
CA ASP A 491 -21.77 -14.37 8.30
C ASP A 491 -21.88 -14.74 9.78
N GLU A 492 -21.72 -16.02 10.10
CA GLU A 492 -21.89 -16.51 11.46
C GLU A 492 -20.76 -16.02 12.39
N ILE A 493 -19.51 -16.00 11.93
CA ILE A 493 -18.39 -15.44 12.69
C ILE A 493 -18.61 -13.95 12.93
N ASN A 494 -19.00 -13.17 11.92
CA ASN A 494 -19.32 -11.76 12.12
C ASN A 494 -20.50 -11.56 13.07
N ARG A 495 -21.54 -12.41 12.98
CA ARG A 495 -22.69 -12.38 13.90
C ARG A 495 -22.27 -12.66 15.36
N ILE A 496 -21.32 -13.57 15.57
CA ILE A 496 -20.83 -13.93 16.90
C ILE A 496 -19.88 -12.86 17.45
N TYR A 497 -19.00 -12.29 16.62
CA TYR A 497 -17.87 -11.50 17.12
C TYR A 497 -17.93 -10.00 16.82
N ALA A 498 -18.53 -9.56 15.72
CA ALA A 498 -18.53 -8.13 15.37
C ALA A 498 -19.27 -7.30 16.43
N ASN A 499 -18.75 -6.10 16.72
CA ASN A 499 -19.22 -5.20 17.77
C ASN A 499 -19.21 -5.80 19.18
N LYS A 500 -18.39 -6.82 19.45
CA LYS A 500 -18.19 -7.36 20.80
C LYS A 500 -16.77 -7.13 21.27
N VAL A 501 -16.63 -6.75 22.53
CA VAL A 501 -15.33 -6.71 23.21
C VAL A 501 -15.00 -8.13 23.65
N ILE A 502 -13.83 -8.62 23.27
CA ILE A 502 -13.23 -9.79 23.88
C ILE A 502 -12.24 -9.32 24.93
N GLN A 503 -12.37 -9.86 26.14
CA GLN A 503 -11.49 -9.55 27.27
C GLN A 503 -10.03 -9.75 26.90
N GLU A 504 -9.19 -8.80 27.29
CA GLU A 504 -7.74 -8.81 27.01
C GLU A 504 -7.37 -8.88 25.51
N ILE A 505 -8.32 -8.62 24.61
CA ILE A 505 -8.12 -8.63 23.15
C ILE A 505 -8.53 -7.30 22.54
N GLY A 506 -9.73 -6.80 22.86
CA GLY A 506 -10.24 -5.51 22.36
C GLY A 506 -11.60 -5.61 21.69
N LEU A 507 -12.03 -4.53 21.03
CA LEU A 507 -13.30 -4.46 20.33
C LEU A 507 -13.18 -5.12 18.94
N CYS A 508 -13.90 -6.22 18.73
CA CYS A 508 -13.93 -6.90 17.45
C CYS A 508 -14.74 -6.11 16.42
N ILE A 509 -14.12 -5.77 15.29
CA ILE A 509 -14.73 -4.99 14.22
C ILE A 509 -15.41 -5.93 13.22
N CYS A 510 -14.63 -6.86 12.65
CA CYS A 510 -15.13 -7.83 11.68
C CYS A 510 -14.14 -8.98 11.46
N LEU A 511 -14.61 -10.05 10.82
CA LEU A 511 -13.79 -11.12 10.26
C LEU A 511 -12.87 -10.56 9.18
N PHE A 512 -11.57 -10.84 9.33
CA PHE A 512 -10.56 -10.58 8.31
C PHE A 512 -10.53 -11.73 7.29
N ASP A 513 -10.23 -12.95 7.75
CA ASP A 513 -10.23 -14.16 6.94
C ASP A 513 -10.40 -15.44 7.78
N ILE A 514 -10.66 -16.57 7.11
CA ILE A 514 -10.72 -17.90 7.70
C ILE A 514 -9.43 -18.65 7.34
N LEU A 515 -8.65 -19.05 8.35
CA LEU A 515 -7.39 -19.78 8.18
C LEU A 515 -7.62 -21.27 7.89
N SER A 516 -8.58 -21.87 8.58
CA SER A 516 -8.96 -23.27 8.40
C SER A 516 -10.38 -23.52 8.93
N ALA A 517 -11.08 -24.47 8.31
CA ALA A 517 -12.39 -24.95 8.77
C ALA A 517 -12.42 -26.48 8.64
N SER A 518 -12.88 -27.17 9.67
CA SER A 518 -13.05 -28.63 9.62
C SER A 518 -14.17 -29.03 8.66
N GLU A 519 -14.25 -30.34 8.37
CA GLU A 519 -15.51 -30.91 7.89
C GLU A 519 -16.63 -30.66 8.90
N GLU A 520 -17.83 -30.50 8.37
CA GLU A 520 -19.02 -30.13 9.12
C GLU A 520 -19.68 -31.38 9.70
N VAL A 521 -19.85 -31.41 11.02
CA VAL A 521 -20.57 -32.48 11.69
C VAL A 521 -21.96 -31.98 12.03
N VAL A 522 -22.99 -32.64 11.52
CA VAL A 522 -24.38 -32.33 11.87
C VAL A 522 -24.73 -33.07 13.15
N HIS A 523 -25.03 -32.33 14.21
CA HIS A 523 -25.46 -32.94 15.48
C HIS A 523 -26.98 -33.19 15.50
N TYR A 524 -27.38 -34.27 16.18
CA TYR A 524 -28.79 -34.62 16.37
C TYR A 524 -29.48 -33.61 17.28
N GLY A 525 -30.52 -32.92 16.77
CA GLY A 525 -31.31 -31.97 17.55
C GLY A 525 -31.85 -30.79 16.74
N ASN A 526 -30.98 -29.85 16.36
CA ASN A 526 -31.34 -28.62 15.65
C ASN A 526 -31.00 -28.66 14.14
N GLY A 527 -30.36 -29.74 13.66
CA GLY A 527 -29.94 -29.88 12.27
C GLY A 527 -28.81 -28.93 11.84
N ALA A 528 -28.26 -28.15 12.76
CA ALA A 528 -27.14 -27.25 12.48
C ALA A 528 -25.87 -28.07 12.22
N SER A 529 -25.04 -27.56 11.31
CA SER A 529 -23.73 -28.12 11.05
C SER A 529 -22.67 -27.40 11.89
N TYR A 530 -21.72 -28.16 12.44
CA TYR A 530 -20.70 -27.64 13.34
C TYR A 530 -19.34 -27.79 12.68
N ALA A 531 -18.62 -26.68 12.55
CA ALA A 531 -17.27 -26.64 12.02
C ALA A 531 -16.31 -26.04 13.06
N ASN A 532 -15.19 -26.70 13.30
CA ASN A 532 -14.07 -26.11 14.02
C ASN A 532 -13.36 -25.16 13.07
N VAL A 533 -13.41 -23.86 13.34
CA VAL A 533 -12.86 -22.83 12.48
C VAL A 533 -11.76 -22.08 13.21
N THR A 534 -10.63 -21.90 12.53
CA THR A 534 -9.59 -20.97 12.95
C THR A 534 -9.63 -19.78 12.00
N PHE A 535 -9.71 -18.56 12.51
CA PHE A 535 -9.93 -17.35 11.71
C PHE A 535 -9.24 -16.13 12.35
N ARG A 536 -9.04 -15.07 11.57
CA ARG A 536 -8.52 -13.78 12.08
C ARG A 536 -9.61 -12.74 12.13
N LEU A 537 -9.70 -12.02 13.24
CA LEU A 537 -10.55 -10.83 13.38
C LEU A 537 -9.70 -9.56 13.26
N VAL A 538 -10.29 -8.52 12.66
CA VAL A 538 -9.84 -7.14 12.86
C VAL A 538 -10.37 -6.67 14.21
N VAL A 539 -9.47 -6.30 15.11
CA VAL A 539 -9.79 -5.89 16.48
C VAL A 539 -9.24 -4.49 16.72
N PHE A 540 -10.07 -3.58 17.22
CA PHE A 540 -9.64 -2.30 17.75
C PHE A 540 -9.03 -2.50 19.13
N ARG A 541 -7.71 -2.28 19.21
CA ARG A 541 -6.91 -2.27 20.42
C ARG A 541 -5.67 -1.40 20.20
N PRO A 542 -5.76 -0.08 20.44
CA PRO A 542 -4.60 0.80 20.36
C PRO A 542 -3.56 0.46 21.40
N PHE A 543 -2.29 0.75 21.08
CA PHE A 543 -1.20 0.53 22.03
C PHE A 543 -1.07 1.72 22.99
N ILE A 544 -0.59 1.46 24.21
CA ILE A 544 -0.27 2.53 25.16
C ILE A 544 0.84 3.41 24.57
N GLY A 545 0.55 4.70 24.43
CA GLY A 545 1.40 5.68 23.76
C GLY A 545 0.91 6.07 22.36
N GLU A 546 -0.12 5.43 21.81
CA GLU A 546 -0.70 5.82 20.51
C GLU A 546 -1.39 7.18 20.59
N ILE A 547 -1.27 8.01 19.55
CA ILE A 547 -2.00 9.28 19.45
C ILE A 547 -3.22 9.07 18.57
N LEU A 548 -4.39 9.39 19.11
CA LEU A 548 -5.70 9.26 18.47
C LEU A 548 -6.36 10.64 18.30
N GLU A 549 -7.21 10.74 17.29
CA GLU A 549 -8.06 11.91 17.05
C GLU A 549 -9.52 11.51 17.19
N GLY A 550 -10.24 12.25 18.01
CA GLY A 550 -11.66 12.05 18.28
C GLY A 550 -12.39 13.38 18.46
N THR A 551 -13.58 13.30 19.01
CA THR A 551 -14.44 14.46 19.26
C THR A 551 -14.89 14.45 20.71
N VAL A 552 -14.95 15.63 21.34
CA VAL A 552 -15.51 15.78 22.69
C VAL A 552 -17.00 15.46 22.65
N SER A 553 -17.38 14.32 23.25
CA SER A 553 -18.78 13.87 23.28
C SER A 553 -19.56 14.55 24.41
N SER A 554 -18.91 14.71 25.56
CA SER A 554 -19.44 15.32 26.77
C SER A 554 -18.29 15.61 27.74
N ASN A 555 -18.54 16.47 28.71
CA ASN A 555 -17.63 16.69 29.83
C ASN A 555 -18.28 16.22 31.11
N THR A 556 -17.46 15.73 32.02
CA THR A 556 -17.87 15.31 33.36
C THR A 556 -16.85 15.86 34.36
N ALA A 557 -17.20 15.89 35.65
CA ALA A 557 -16.24 16.28 36.69
C ALA A 557 -15.00 15.36 36.74
N GLU A 558 -15.07 14.16 36.16
CA GLU A 558 -13.95 13.21 36.07
C GLU A 558 -12.99 13.52 34.91
N GLY A 559 -13.46 14.26 33.90
CA GLY A 559 -12.69 14.61 32.72
C GLY A 559 -13.54 14.74 31.45
N VAL A 560 -12.84 14.85 30.32
CA VAL A 560 -13.42 15.00 28.98
C VAL A 560 -13.71 13.60 28.41
N LYS A 561 -14.95 13.33 28.02
CA LYS A 561 -15.33 12.08 27.36
C LYS A 561 -15.20 12.24 25.85
N VAL A 562 -14.48 11.33 25.21
CA VAL A 562 -14.16 11.41 23.78
C VAL A 562 -14.82 10.28 23.02
N THR A 563 -15.31 10.58 21.81
CA THR A 563 -15.81 9.57 20.87
C THR A 563 -14.92 9.52 19.63
N LEU A 564 -14.71 8.32 19.10
CA LEU A 564 -14.16 8.09 17.75
C LEU A 564 -15.27 7.82 16.72
N GLY A 565 -16.54 7.95 17.11
CA GLY A 565 -17.73 7.62 16.32
C GLY A 565 -18.13 6.14 16.36
N TYR A 566 -17.16 5.22 16.47
CA TYR A 566 -17.41 3.77 16.61
C TYR A 566 -16.98 3.20 17.97
N PHE A 567 -16.28 4.01 18.79
CA PHE A 567 -15.84 3.67 20.13
C PHE A 567 -15.94 4.92 21.00
N ASP A 568 -16.71 4.83 22.09
CA ASP A 568 -17.10 5.98 22.93
C ASP A 568 -16.53 5.92 24.36
N ASP A 569 -15.98 4.76 24.74
CA ASP A 569 -15.51 4.49 26.10
C ASP A 569 -14.09 5.05 26.29
N ILE A 570 -13.92 6.36 26.05
CA ILE A 570 -12.64 7.09 26.18
C ILE A 570 -12.79 8.23 27.18
N LEU A 571 -11.89 8.28 28.15
CA LEU A 571 -11.82 9.35 29.15
C LEU A 571 -10.45 10.03 29.12
N ILE A 572 -10.44 11.36 29.10
CA ILE A 572 -9.24 12.17 29.32
C ILE A 572 -9.39 12.87 30.66
N PRO A 573 -8.68 12.42 31.71
CA PRO A 573 -8.69 13.09 33.01
C PRO A 573 -8.04 14.48 32.89
N THR A 574 -8.74 15.51 33.34
CA THR A 574 -8.26 16.91 33.32
C THR A 574 -8.02 17.47 34.72
N ASN A 575 -8.31 16.70 35.76
CA ASN A 575 -8.13 17.06 37.17
C ASN A 575 -6.69 17.00 37.68
N GLN A 576 -5.70 16.82 36.79
CA GLN A 576 -4.29 16.66 37.15
C GLN A 576 -3.46 17.94 36.99
N ASP A 577 -4.07 19.03 36.49
CA ASP A 577 -3.40 20.31 36.20
C ASP A 577 -4.29 21.47 36.67
N ASP A 578 -3.73 22.32 37.55
CA ASP A 578 -4.41 23.47 38.18
C ASP A 578 -4.88 24.54 37.16
N LYS A 579 -4.38 24.47 35.92
CA LYS A 579 -4.83 25.32 34.82
C LYS A 579 -6.17 24.89 34.21
N TRP A 580 -6.73 23.75 34.62
CA TRP A 580 -8.04 23.30 34.19
C TRP A 580 -9.08 23.49 35.29
N LYS A 581 -10.21 24.12 34.94
CA LYS A 581 -11.36 24.31 35.83
C LYS A 581 -12.61 23.71 35.20
N PHE A 582 -13.37 22.96 36.00
CA PHE A 582 -14.67 22.46 35.58
C PHE A 582 -15.75 23.44 36.02
N ASP A 583 -16.50 23.97 35.07
CA ASP A 583 -17.68 24.77 35.35
C ASP A 583 -18.88 23.84 35.59
N HIS A 584 -19.38 23.84 36.82
CA HIS A 584 -20.52 23.02 37.22
C HIS A 584 -21.85 23.49 36.63
N GLU A 585 -21.99 24.76 36.26
CA GLU A 585 -23.21 25.30 35.67
C GLU A 585 -23.31 24.94 34.19
N THR A 586 -22.23 25.17 33.43
CA THR A 586 -22.21 24.89 31.98
C THR A 586 -21.79 23.46 31.65
N GLN A 587 -21.26 22.70 32.62
CA GLN A 587 -20.71 21.34 32.45
C GLN A 587 -19.62 21.31 31.37
N VAL A 588 -18.67 22.24 31.43
CA VAL A 588 -17.56 22.36 30.48
C VAL A 588 -16.24 22.48 31.24
N TRP A 589 -15.19 21.86 30.69
CA TRP A 589 -13.82 22.09 31.14
C TRP A 589 -13.24 23.31 30.47
N VAL A 590 -12.69 24.22 31.26
CA VAL A 590 -12.08 25.47 30.80
C VAL A 590 -10.60 25.44 31.13
N ARG A 591 -9.75 25.64 30.12
CA ARG A 591 -8.32 25.81 30.31
C ARG A 591 -7.99 27.29 30.46
N LEU A 592 -7.23 27.63 31.49
CA LEU A 592 -6.70 28.95 31.74
C LEU A 592 -5.33 29.08 31.07
N TRP A 593 -5.19 30.05 30.18
CA TRP A 593 -3.92 30.39 29.54
C TRP A 593 -3.45 31.77 29.98
N ASP A 594 -2.16 31.97 30.19
CA ASP A 594 -1.63 33.28 30.61
C ASP A 594 -1.88 34.29 29.47
N ASN A 595 -2.61 35.36 29.78
CA ASN A 595 -2.99 36.35 28.77
C ASN A 595 -1.75 37.12 28.29
N ILE A 596 -1.72 37.44 26.99
CA ILE A 596 -0.60 38.16 26.33
C ILE A 596 -0.77 39.68 26.47
N ILE A 597 -1.96 40.14 26.88
CA ILE A 597 -2.28 41.56 27.09
C ILE A 597 -1.48 42.10 28.29
N PRO A 598 -0.80 43.27 28.17
CA PRO A 598 -0.10 43.91 29.27
C PRO A 598 -1.03 44.17 30.48
N GLU A 599 -0.53 43.97 31.71
CA GLU A 599 -1.30 44.12 32.96
C GLU A 599 -1.96 45.52 33.11
N GLU A 600 -1.36 46.52 32.47
CA GLU A 600 -1.83 47.90 32.42
C GLU A 600 -3.13 48.09 31.63
N GLU A 601 -3.46 47.14 30.75
CA GLU A 601 -4.67 47.13 29.90
C GLU A 601 -5.77 46.20 30.45
N TRP A 602 -5.58 45.61 31.63
CA TRP A 602 -6.59 44.76 32.26
C TRP A 602 -7.70 45.61 32.88
N GLU A 603 -8.95 45.34 32.51
CA GLU A 603 -10.13 45.92 33.14
C GLU A 603 -10.49 45.18 34.46
N SER A 604 -10.02 43.94 34.62
CA SER A 604 -10.24 43.10 35.79
C SER A 604 -9.06 42.15 36.10
N VAL A 605 -9.01 41.63 37.33
CA VAL A 605 -8.01 40.59 37.72
C VAL A 605 -8.22 39.28 36.93
N GLU A 606 -9.40 39.09 36.35
CA GLU A 606 -9.78 37.94 35.54
C GLU A 606 -9.17 37.97 34.14
N ASP A 607 -8.82 39.16 33.63
CA ASP A 607 -8.12 39.35 32.34
C ASP A 607 -6.70 38.78 32.35
N LYS A 608 -6.20 38.38 33.51
CA LYS A 608 -4.95 37.62 33.64
C LYS A 608 -4.94 36.34 32.80
N TYR A 609 -6.11 35.74 32.55
CA TYR A 609 -6.19 34.49 31.81
C TYR A 609 -7.09 34.60 30.58
N LEU A 610 -6.66 33.98 29.49
CA LEU A 610 -7.53 33.62 28.39
C LEU A 610 -8.20 32.28 28.71
N TYR A 611 -9.53 32.24 28.56
CA TYR A 611 -10.36 31.07 28.84
C TYR A 611 -10.60 30.28 27.56
N MET A 612 -10.19 29.01 27.56
CA MET A 612 -10.36 28.11 26.41
C MET A 612 -11.30 26.95 26.78
N TYR A 613 -12.48 26.93 26.17
CA TYR A 613 -13.56 26.00 26.50
C TYR A 613 -13.44 24.68 25.74
N MET A 614 -13.58 23.56 26.44
CA MET A 614 -13.69 22.21 25.85
C MET A 614 -15.15 21.92 25.52
N ASP A 615 -15.69 22.67 24.57
CA ASP A 615 -17.06 22.49 24.13
C ASP A 615 -17.31 21.10 23.55
N LYS A 616 -18.57 20.67 23.67
CA LYS A 616 -19.06 19.51 22.96
C LYS A 616 -18.84 19.69 21.45
N ASP A 617 -18.57 18.58 20.78
CA ASP A 617 -18.33 18.49 19.34
C ASP A 617 -16.99 19.10 18.88
N LEU A 618 -16.12 19.53 19.81
CA LEU A 618 -14.77 19.97 19.46
C LEU A 618 -13.86 18.79 19.04
N PRO A 619 -13.10 18.93 17.94
CA PRO A 619 -12.12 17.93 17.54
C PRO A 619 -10.91 17.96 18.49
N ILE A 620 -10.53 16.80 19.02
CA ILE A 620 -9.51 16.66 20.05
C ILE A 620 -8.50 15.57 19.68
N ARG A 621 -7.20 15.87 19.86
CA ARG A 621 -6.11 14.92 19.70
C ARG A 621 -5.56 14.53 21.07
N PHE A 622 -5.43 13.24 21.35
CA PHE A 622 -4.99 12.73 22.66
C PHE A 622 -4.09 11.51 22.51
N ARG A 623 -3.22 11.29 23.49
CA ARG A 623 -2.39 10.08 23.57
C ARG A 623 -3.06 9.06 24.50
N VAL A 624 -3.19 7.81 24.08
CA VAL A 624 -3.60 6.70 24.94
C VAL A 624 -2.51 6.47 25.99
N ILE A 625 -2.86 6.56 27.27
CA ILE A 625 -1.92 6.36 28.38
C ILE A 625 -2.22 5.10 29.19
N ASP A 626 -3.45 4.60 29.11
CA ASP A 626 -3.87 3.39 29.81
C ASP A 626 -5.05 2.73 29.08
N GLU A 627 -5.20 1.42 29.26
CA GLU A 627 -6.34 0.64 28.77
C GLU A 627 -6.90 -0.22 29.91
N LYS A 628 -8.23 -0.27 30.05
CA LYS A 628 -8.90 -0.99 31.14
C LYS A 628 -9.92 -1.96 30.59
N PHE A 629 -9.75 -3.22 30.93
CA PHE A 629 -10.75 -4.26 30.70
C PHE A 629 -11.52 -4.54 31.99
N THR A 630 -12.85 -4.56 31.91
CA THR A 630 -13.71 -4.94 33.04
C THR A 630 -14.53 -6.15 32.65
N ASP A 631 -14.46 -7.20 33.46
CA ASP A 631 -15.36 -8.35 33.29
C ASP A 631 -16.77 -7.97 33.75
N VAL A 632 -17.63 -7.65 32.78
CA VAL A 632 -19.03 -7.32 33.02
C VAL A 632 -19.92 -8.57 33.20
N GLY A 633 -19.34 -9.78 33.09
CA GLY A 633 -20.02 -11.06 33.20
C GLY A 633 -21.06 -11.31 32.09
N THR A 634 -21.26 -12.57 31.71
CA THR A 634 -22.49 -12.93 31.01
C THR A 634 -23.61 -13.02 32.04
N LYS A 635 -24.62 -12.15 31.97
CA LYS A 635 -25.88 -12.42 32.71
C LYS A 635 -26.41 -13.74 32.17
N GLY A 636 -26.22 -14.82 32.91
CA GLY A 636 -26.79 -16.12 32.60
C GLY A 636 -28.31 -16.00 32.39
N PRO A 637 -28.93 -16.92 31.64
CA PRO A 637 -30.37 -16.88 31.43
C PRO A 637 -31.08 -16.87 32.80
N PRO A 638 -32.15 -16.08 32.98
CA PRO A 638 -32.84 -16.00 34.25
C PRO A 638 -33.26 -17.42 34.69
N PRO A 639 -33.09 -17.77 35.97
CA PRO A 639 -33.42 -19.11 36.44
C PRO A 639 -34.88 -19.39 36.11
N LYS A 640 -35.14 -20.56 35.51
CA LYS A 640 -36.49 -21.04 35.22
C LYS A 640 -37.33 -20.93 36.50
N ARG A 641 -38.40 -20.13 36.45
CA ARG A 641 -39.48 -20.16 37.44
C ARG A 641 -40.03 -21.58 37.49
N THR A 642 -39.56 -22.36 38.45
CA THR A 642 -40.23 -23.57 38.91
C THR A 642 -40.97 -23.17 40.17
N GLY A 643 -42.29 -23.18 40.09
CA GLY A 643 -43.14 -22.90 41.23
C GLY A 643 -43.15 -24.08 42.18
N MET A 644 -42.86 -23.85 43.45
CA MET A 644 -43.55 -24.54 44.54
C MET A 644 -43.39 -23.74 45.84
N LYS A 645 -44.53 -23.38 46.44
CA LYS A 645 -44.63 -22.83 47.80
C LYS A 645 -44.34 -23.94 48.80
N THR A 646 -43.47 -23.68 49.77
CA THR A 646 -43.66 -24.16 51.16
C THR A 646 -42.96 -23.22 52.13
N SER A 647 -43.71 -22.87 53.17
CA SER A 647 -43.39 -22.04 54.32
C SER A 647 -42.52 -22.75 55.36
N SER A 648 -41.55 -22.03 55.94
CA SER A 648 -41.27 -22.07 57.39
C SER A 648 -40.24 -21.00 57.78
N SER A 649 -40.55 -20.32 58.88
CA SER A 649 -39.82 -19.24 59.54
C SER A 649 -38.51 -19.64 60.19
N SER A 650 -37.51 -18.75 60.17
CA SER A 650 -36.78 -18.34 61.38
C SER A 650 -36.00 -17.04 61.17
N THR A 651 -36.15 -16.17 62.15
CA THR A 651 -35.58 -14.83 62.35
C THR A 651 -34.07 -14.87 62.62
N ILE A 652 -33.31 -13.85 62.20
CA ILE A 652 -32.28 -13.13 63.01
C ILE A 652 -31.65 -11.97 62.19
N LEU A 653 -31.88 -10.76 62.70
CA LEU A 653 -31.03 -9.55 62.81
C LEU A 653 -30.31 -8.92 61.61
N SER A 654 -30.82 -7.72 61.29
CA SER A 654 -30.09 -6.44 61.13
C SER A 654 -28.88 -6.38 60.21
N ASN A 655 -29.08 -5.76 59.03
CA ASN A 655 -28.39 -4.53 58.69
C ASN A 655 -29.16 -3.77 57.59
N LYS A 656 -29.67 -2.59 57.95
CA LYS A 656 -30.03 -1.54 56.98
C LYS A 656 -28.73 -1.10 56.31
N LEU A 657 -28.44 -1.67 55.15
CA LEU A 657 -27.53 -1.05 54.19
C LEU A 657 -28.39 -0.35 53.14
N ILE A 658 -28.45 0.97 53.33
CA ILE A 658 -28.80 1.97 52.34
C ILE A 658 -28.21 1.54 51.00
N ILE A 659 -29.06 1.33 50.00
CA ILE A 659 -28.65 1.15 48.61
C ILE A 659 -28.15 2.52 48.13
N PRO A 660 -26.85 2.74 47.89
CA PRO A 660 -26.44 3.90 47.13
C PRO A 660 -26.73 3.56 45.68
N PHE A 661 -27.66 4.28 45.07
CA PHE A 661 -27.80 4.36 43.62
C PHE A 661 -26.51 4.99 43.07
N ASN A 662 -25.48 4.17 42.84
CA ASN A 662 -24.32 4.56 42.05
C ASN A 662 -24.31 3.67 40.81
N ASN A 663 -25.12 4.08 39.84
CA ASN A 663 -25.31 3.38 38.58
C ASN A 663 -24.21 3.85 37.59
N THR A 664 -22.94 3.69 37.95
CA THR A 664 -21.85 3.82 36.99
C THR A 664 -21.85 2.56 36.13
N LYS A 665 -22.32 2.70 34.89
CA LYS A 665 -22.33 1.64 33.89
C LYS A 665 -20.89 1.19 33.66
N GLN A 666 -20.48 0.07 34.25
CA GLN A 666 -19.18 -0.53 33.98
C GLN A 666 -19.12 -0.96 32.50
N VAL A 667 -18.11 -0.48 31.80
CA VAL A 667 -17.90 -0.74 30.37
C VAL A 667 -16.83 -1.83 30.20
N PRO A 668 -16.98 -2.74 29.22
CA PRO A 668 -16.10 -3.89 29.09
C PRO A 668 -14.69 -3.53 28.62
N TYR A 669 -14.52 -2.40 27.94
CA TYR A 669 -13.23 -1.88 27.49
C TYR A 669 -13.26 -0.35 27.55
N GLU A 670 -12.35 0.26 28.29
CA GLU A 670 -12.19 1.73 28.40
C GLU A 670 -10.75 2.13 28.06
N LEU A 671 -10.59 3.24 27.34
CA LEU A 671 -9.30 3.86 27.08
C LEU A 671 -9.15 5.14 27.92
N ILE A 672 -7.98 5.32 28.51
CA ILE A 672 -7.62 6.56 29.19
C ILE A 672 -6.64 7.33 28.31
N GLY A 673 -7.00 8.58 28.00
CA GLY A 673 -6.20 9.49 27.19
C GLY A 673 -5.53 10.60 28.00
N SER A 674 -4.53 11.24 27.41
CA SER A 674 -3.88 12.45 27.92
C SER A 674 -3.67 13.49 26.82
N ILE A 675 -3.76 14.76 27.22
CA ILE A 675 -3.52 15.94 26.37
C ILE A 675 -2.40 16.83 26.93
N ALA A 676 -1.56 16.28 27.82
CA ALA A 676 -0.54 17.04 28.54
C ALA A 676 0.64 17.47 27.63
N GLU A 677 0.92 16.71 26.58
CA GLU A 677 2.06 16.98 25.69
C GLU A 677 1.75 18.08 24.65
N ARG A 678 2.80 18.76 24.19
CA ARG A 678 2.68 19.76 23.13
C ARG A 678 2.12 19.12 21.84
N GLY A 679 1.12 19.77 21.24
CA GLY A 679 0.46 19.28 20.02
C GLY A 679 -0.72 18.33 20.26
N LEU A 680 -1.09 18.10 21.53
CA LEU A 680 -2.31 17.42 21.95
C LEU A 680 -3.32 18.42 22.56
N GLY A 681 -4.59 18.04 22.65
CA GLY A 681 -5.70 18.90 23.08
C GLY A 681 -6.68 19.20 21.94
N ALA A 682 -7.57 20.18 22.16
CA ALA A 682 -8.47 20.62 21.10
C ALA A 682 -7.66 21.17 19.92
N THR A 683 -8.01 20.72 18.72
CA THR A 683 -7.31 21.07 17.47
C THR A 683 -7.84 22.37 16.85
N VAL A 684 -9.02 22.80 17.29
CA VAL A 684 -9.63 24.10 17.01
C VAL A 684 -10.17 24.62 18.32
N TRP A 685 -9.83 25.87 18.67
CA TRP A 685 -10.39 26.56 19.83
C TRP A 685 -11.37 27.62 19.34
N ASN A 686 -12.56 27.62 19.91
CA ASN A 686 -13.49 28.73 19.71
C ASN A 686 -13.03 29.87 20.61
N TRP A 687 -12.74 31.02 20.00
CA TRP A 687 -12.44 32.26 20.70
C TRP A 687 -13.76 33.01 20.87
N SER A 688 -14.15 33.27 22.11
CA SER A 688 -15.22 34.22 22.44
C SER A 688 -14.62 35.53 22.90
#